data_AF-A0A9P0NJ23-F1
#
_entry.id   AF-A0A9P0NJ23-F1
#
_cell.length_a   1.000
_cell.length_b   1.000
_cell.length_c   1.000
_cell.angle_alpha   90.00
_cell.angle_beta   90.00
_cell.angle_gamma   90.00
#
_symmetry.space_group_name_H-M   'P 1'
#
loop_
_entity.id
_entity.type
_entity.pdbx_description
1 polymer ?
#
loop_
_entity_poly.entity_id
_entity_poly.type
_entity_poly.pdbx_seq_one_letter_code
_entity_poly.pdbx_strand_id
1 'polypeptide(L)'
;MKLINLTVPRSMAGLAERLSGMMPTPSVRGRKGWCGCLKDDEPPEITYIVVDSGTLTLQKMTPTLPMPEKPELDRLFAELVEELDLTATNKAAMLELPEEKKWQIYCSKKKILEDQENTTDLSQSPENYIERIQSLNGDELENTKLFDSLKTALRTQPHSFVLRFVQADGLVTLLGVLSSMNYDTQQGAMHTSIIGCIKALMNNSTGRSHVLAHPSAISTIARSLLTENPRTKVAVLEILGASCLVPGGHKKVLDAMTDYKEFAHERARFQGIINDLDRNTGVYRDDLTVKTAIMSFVNAVLSYGPGQESLEFRLHLRYEFLQLGLKNIIIKLREHENQTLDRHMDFFDMVRNEDENELARKFEQEQVDTQSATSMFDLLRRKLSHSPAYPHFLSLFQHFLLLPLEYGSLPQHWLLFDRIVQQITLQTDAGADNDVSPININVKEIIQLLAKEEELLEAKNKAEELEKENTSITASLAKKEQELDLRNQEKEDMEASILRIKERLEKEISIHLETKQKISELEDTSSELQHRIAYEQGERRKLEAMLNNGSLPDDAKVTISPPPPMPIPPPPPPQLIIKSNCPAPPPAPPLQIPPLNLPPPPGCLPQLAVRQRSVEIPKPSAPLKSFNWAKLPETKVAGTVWADIDEGKMYSSIDLETVDKLFCAYQNQKPTNGTTAANEGSSEDLRKTGSNKSKVLSVIDGRRAQNCTILLSKLKMSDEEIARVILDMDTKDILPLDMVEQLLKFTPGPDEAALLEEHSFDLDSLARADRFLYEISKIAHYDQRLRSLVYKKKFITWTGEVEGRTKIVMEASREVARSRRLRKLLELVLALGNYMNKGARGNAWGFRLSSLNRLTDTKSSSVRGITLLHYIVDMADKKVVYIIYKHYMI
;
A
#
# COMPACT_ATOMS: atom_id res chain seq x y z
N MET A 1 24.33 3.41 -25.72
CA MET A 1 24.36 4.76 -25.12
C MET A 1 24.17 5.81 -26.21
N LYS A 2 23.09 6.61 -26.14
CA LYS A 2 22.92 7.87 -26.87
C LYS A 2 22.32 8.86 -25.87
N LEU A 3 22.97 10.00 -25.65
CA LEU A 3 22.44 11.04 -24.76
C LEU A 3 21.41 11.88 -25.53
N ILE A 4 20.21 12.02 -24.94
CA ILE A 4 19.10 12.75 -25.55
C ILE A 4 19.31 14.25 -25.30
N ASN A 5 19.61 14.99 -26.36
CA ASN A 5 19.58 16.45 -26.33
C ASN A 5 18.11 16.92 -26.34
N LEU A 6 17.70 17.69 -25.34
CA LEU A 6 16.49 18.50 -25.46
C LEU A 6 16.80 19.77 -26.23
N THR A 7 16.85 19.61 -27.55
CA THR A 7 16.33 20.63 -28.45
C THR A 7 14.88 20.25 -28.74
N VAL A 8 13.92 21.07 -28.33
CA VAL A 8 12.53 20.89 -28.77
C VAL A 8 12.53 20.96 -30.31
N PRO A 9 12.09 19.91 -31.03
CA PRO A 9 12.02 19.99 -32.49
C PRO A 9 11.07 21.12 -32.89
N ARG A 10 11.35 21.82 -33.99
CA ARG A 10 10.47 22.88 -34.54
C ARG A 10 9.22 22.26 -35.18
N SER A 11 8.42 21.53 -34.40
CA SER A 11 7.33 20.67 -34.87
C SER A 11 5.98 20.89 -34.18
N MET A 12 5.83 21.90 -33.32
CA MET A 12 4.51 22.33 -32.81
C MET A 12 3.98 23.62 -33.47
N ALA A 13 4.87 24.44 -34.05
CA ALA A 13 4.49 25.66 -34.78
C ALA A 13 4.04 25.41 -36.24
N GLY A 14 4.14 24.18 -36.74
CA GLY A 14 3.91 23.84 -38.15
C GLY A 14 2.63 23.05 -38.47
N LEU A 15 1.82 22.68 -37.47
CA LEU A 15 0.67 21.77 -37.69
C LEU A 15 -0.52 22.42 -38.42
N ALA A 16 -0.56 23.75 -38.49
CA ALA A 16 -1.68 24.52 -39.07
C ALA A 16 -1.66 24.63 -40.62
N GLU A 17 -0.55 24.32 -41.29
CA GLU A 17 -0.39 24.64 -42.73
C GLU A 17 -0.20 23.41 -43.65
N ARG A 18 -0.07 22.19 -43.08
CA ARG A 18 0.15 20.96 -43.88
C ARG A 18 -0.63 19.75 -43.37
N LEU A 19 -1.95 19.75 -43.59
CA LEU A 19 -2.70 18.53 -43.96
C LEU A 19 -3.12 18.62 -45.43
N SER A 20 -2.22 18.19 -46.31
CA SER A 20 -2.52 17.84 -47.71
C SER A 20 -1.39 16.95 -48.22
N GLY A 21 -1.72 15.78 -48.77
CA GLY A 21 -0.74 14.79 -49.26
C GLY A 21 -0.75 13.46 -48.49
N MET A 22 -1.31 12.43 -49.11
CA MET A 22 -1.52 11.07 -48.58
C MET A 22 -0.20 10.28 -48.40
N MET A 23 -0.23 9.22 -47.57
CA MET A 23 0.78 8.14 -47.60
C MET A 23 0.68 7.31 -48.90
N PRO A 24 1.74 6.58 -49.29
CA PRO A 24 1.76 5.15 -48.98
C PRO A 24 3.08 4.65 -48.35
N THR A 25 3.17 3.33 -48.16
CA THR A 25 4.09 2.61 -47.24
C THR A 25 5.39 2.11 -47.94
N PRO A 26 6.34 1.41 -47.27
CA PRO A 26 7.77 1.57 -47.56
C PRO A 26 8.36 0.66 -48.65
N SER A 27 9.54 1.04 -49.15
CA SER A 27 10.47 0.12 -49.83
C SER A 27 11.93 0.42 -49.48
N VAL A 28 12.79 -0.60 -49.55
CA VAL A 28 14.19 -0.55 -49.10
C VAL A 28 15.14 -0.34 -50.28
N ARG A 29 15.94 0.75 -50.27
CA ARG A 29 17.37 0.79 -50.67
C ARG A 29 17.96 2.20 -50.79
N GLY A 30 19.22 2.33 -50.39
CA GLY A 30 20.20 3.20 -51.06
C GLY A 30 20.54 4.53 -50.38
N ARG A 31 21.85 4.80 -50.23
CA ARG A 31 22.38 6.17 -50.04
C ARG A 31 22.14 6.98 -51.32
N LYS A 32 21.51 8.15 -51.22
CA LYS A 32 21.60 9.26 -52.19
C LYS A 32 21.22 10.58 -51.51
N GLY A 33 21.76 11.69 -52.02
CA GLY A 33 21.64 13.02 -51.41
C GLY A 33 20.26 13.68 -51.58
N TRP A 34 20.02 14.73 -50.79
CA TRP A 34 18.79 15.52 -50.81
C TRP A 34 18.86 16.62 -51.89
N CYS A 35 17.75 16.84 -52.60
CA CYS A 35 17.46 17.99 -53.46
C CYS A 35 18.17 18.04 -54.83
N GLY A 36 17.39 17.88 -55.90
CA GLY A 36 17.84 18.04 -57.30
C GLY A 36 17.88 19.49 -57.79
N CYS A 37 18.11 20.46 -56.91
CA CYS A 37 18.10 21.90 -57.23
C CYS A 37 19.47 22.57 -57.09
N LEU A 38 20.44 21.91 -56.46
CA LEU A 38 21.83 22.36 -56.36
C LEU A 38 22.69 21.54 -57.33
N LYS A 39 23.18 22.21 -58.36
CA LYS A 39 24.19 21.70 -59.31
C LYS A 39 25.42 22.61 -59.31
N ASP A 40 25.89 22.96 -58.12
CA ASP A 40 27.24 23.49 -57.85
C ASP A 40 27.55 23.17 -56.38
N ASP A 41 28.79 22.76 -56.10
CA ASP A 41 29.23 22.33 -54.74
C ASP A 41 29.74 23.50 -53.87
N GLU A 42 29.44 24.76 -54.24
CA GLU A 42 29.78 25.94 -53.43
C GLU A 42 28.66 26.34 -52.45
N PRO A 43 28.95 26.42 -51.13
CA PRO A 43 27.97 26.86 -50.13
C PRO A 43 27.77 28.38 -50.17
N PRO A 44 26.52 28.88 -50.15
CA PRO A 44 26.18 30.26 -50.50
C PRO A 44 26.93 31.32 -49.67
N GLU A 45 27.48 32.32 -50.35
CA GLU A 45 28.07 33.51 -49.72
C GLU A 45 26.99 34.46 -49.20
N ILE A 46 27.04 34.78 -47.89
CA ILE A 46 26.19 35.81 -47.28
C ILE A 46 27.01 37.11 -47.19
N THR A 47 27.19 37.79 -48.31
CA THR A 47 28.03 39.01 -48.38
C THR A 47 27.31 40.31 -48.06
N TYR A 48 25.99 40.33 -47.87
CA TYR A 48 25.20 41.57 -47.78
C TYR A 48 24.21 41.59 -46.61
N ILE A 49 24.03 42.77 -46.02
CA ILE A 49 22.93 43.10 -45.09
C ILE A 49 22.07 44.21 -45.71
N VAL A 50 20.77 44.16 -45.44
CA VAL A 50 19.84 45.29 -45.67
C VAL A 50 19.83 46.16 -44.42
N VAL A 51 20.16 47.44 -44.58
CA VAL A 51 19.99 48.47 -43.53
C VAL A 51 18.71 49.23 -43.83
N ASP A 52 17.77 49.30 -42.88
CA ASP A 52 16.57 50.10 -43.09
C ASP A 52 16.87 51.58 -42.87
N SER A 53 16.77 52.33 -43.96
CA SER A 53 16.90 53.80 -44.00
C SER A 53 16.05 54.34 -45.16
N GLY A 54 14.85 53.79 -45.34
CA GLY A 54 13.87 54.22 -46.35
C GLY A 54 14.22 53.88 -47.81
N THR A 55 15.43 53.35 -48.08
CA THR A 55 15.83 52.88 -49.42
C THR A 55 16.68 51.62 -49.31
N LEU A 56 16.31 50.58 -50.08
CA LEU A 56 17.01 49.29 -50.12
C LEU A 56 18.39 49.43 -50.79
N THR A 57 19.45 49.47 -49.98
CA THR A 57 20.85 49.37 -50.46
C THR A 57 21.56 48.19 -49.84
N LEU A 58 22.18 47.35 -50.66
CA LEU A 58 22.94 46.16 -50.24
C LEU A 58 24.39 46.55 -49.94
N GLN A 59 24.79 46.57 -48.67
CA GLN A 59 26.16 46.91 -48.27
C GLN A 59 26.99 45.65 -48.05
N LYS A 60 28.18 45.58 -48.66
CA LYS A 60 29.03 44.38 -48.62
C LYS A 60 29.75 44.27 -47.27
N MET A 61 29.51 43.21 -46.51
CA MET A 61 30.17 42.99 -45.22
C MET A 61 31.67 42.79 -45.40
N THR A 62 32.44 43.80 -44.99
CA THR A 62 33.89 43.72 -44.80
C THR A 62 34.17 43.68 -43.30
N PRO A 63 34.92 42.68 -42.78
CA PRO A 63 35.31 42.67 -41.37
C PRO A 63 36.09 43.93 -41.01
N THR A 64 35.62 44.67 -40.01
CA THR A 64 36.23 45.93 -39.56
C THR A 64 37.49 45.73 -38.71
N LEU A 65 37.89 44.48 -38.47
CA LEU A 65 39.09 44.08 -37.73
C LEU A 65 39.85 43.02 -38.54
N PRO A 66 41.20 43.04 -38.54
CA PRO A 66 42.02 42.02 -39.17
C PRO A 66 41.76 40.66 -38.51
N MET A 67 41.74 39.59 -39.31
CA MET A 67 41.56 38.23 -38.82
C MET A 67 42.78 37.82 -37.95
N PRO A 68 42.57 37.34 -36.71
CA PRO A 68 43.68 36.89 -35.85
C PRO A 68 44.27 35.59 -36.38
N GLU A 69 45.46 35.23 -35.89
CA GLU A 69 46.11 33.96 -36.23
C GLU A 69 45.22 32.76 -35.88
N LYS A 70 45.27 31.72 -36.71
CA LYS A 70 44.46 30.49 -36.58
C LYS A 70 44.22 29.97 -35.14
N PRO A 71 45.23 29.76 -34.28
CA PRO A 71 44.98 29.26 -32.93
C PRO A 71 44.16 30.21 -32.05
N GLU A 72 44.27 31.52 -32.25
CA GLU A 72 43.49 32.54 -31.53
C GLU A 72 42.10 32.69 -32.14
N LEU A 73 41.97 32.58 -33.47
CA LEU A 73 40.67 32.49 -34.15
C LEU A 73 39.87 31.26 -33.68
N ASP A 74 40.50 30.10 -33.63
CA ASP A 74 39.87 28.86 -33.16
C ASP A 74 39.52 28.94 -31.66
N ARG A 75 40.33 29.63 -30.82
CA ARG A 75 39.98 29.90 -29.41
C ARG A 75 38.75 30.80 -29.28
N LEU A 76 38.76 31.97 -29.90
CA LEU A 76 37.68 32.95 -29.86
C LEU A 76 36.37 32.39 -30.44
N PHE A 77 36.48 31.58 -31.50
CA PHE A 77 35.33 30.92 -32.10
C PHE A 77 34.82 29.74 -31.25
N ALA A 78 35.69 28.98 -30.58
CA ALA A 78 35.28 27.96 -29.62
C ALA A 78 34.51 28.57 -28.43
N GLU A 79 35.00 29.68 -27.87
CA GLU A 79 34.32 30.43 -26.79
C GLU A 79 32.92 30.89 -27.22
N LEU A 80 32.79 31.45 -28.44
CA LEU A 80 31.49 31.78 -29.02
C LEU A 80 30.58 30.55 -29.22
N VAL A 81 31.13 29.41 -29.64
CA VAL A 81 30.34 28.18 -29.85
C VAL A 81 29.85 27.57 -28.53
N GLU A 82 30.56 27.75 -27.42
CA GLU A 82 30.05 27.44 -26.07
C GLU A 82 28.90 28.37 -25.67
N GLU A 83 29.02 29.69 -25.92
CA GLU A 83 27.98 30.67 -25.57
C GLU A 83 26.63 30.46 -26.30
N LEU A 84 26.64 29.71 -27.41
CA LEU A 84 25.46 29.40 -28.21
C LEU A 84 24.68 28.14 -27.74
N ASP A 85 25.17 27.42 -26.72
CA ASP A 85 24.49 26.26 -26.10
C ASP A 85 24.01 25.19 -27.12
N LEU A 86 24.90 24.87 -28.06
CA LEU A 86 24.59 23.98 -29.19
C LEU A 86 24.72 22.50 -28.82
N THR A 87 23.90 21.66 -29.44
CA THR A 87 24.05 20.19 -29.35
C THR A 87 25.43 19.76 -29.84
N ALA A 88 25.99 18.68 -29.28
CA ALA A 88 27.33 18.21 -29.64
C ALA A 88 27.56 18.04 -31.15
N THR A 89 26.55 17.59 -31.90
CA THR A 89 26.58 17.47 -33.37
C THR A 89 26.67 18.82 -34.06
N ASN A 90 25.86 19.80 -33.64
CA ASN A 90 25.86 21.14 -34.22
C ASN A 90 27.14 21.91 -33.85
N LYS A 91 27.62 21.72 -32.62
CA LYS A 91 28.90 22.24 -32.11
C LYS A 91 30.09 21.73 -32.93
N ALA A 92 30.15 20.42 -33.21
CA ALA A 92 31.17 19.86 -34.10
C ALA A 92 31.09 20.50 -35.51
N ALA A 93 29.90 20.53 -36.12
CA ALA A 93 29.70 21.13 -37.45
C ALA A 93 30.02 22.63 -37.52
N MET A 94 29.92 23.37 -36.41
CA MET A 94 30.37 24.77 -36.33
C MET A 94 31.91 24.85 -36.27
N LEU A 95 32.55 24.02 -35.45
CA LEU A 95 34.01 23.99 -35.29
C LEU A 95 34.74 23.50 -36.56
N GLU A 96 34.08 22.73 -37.41
CA GLU A 96 34.56 22.28 -38.72
C GLU A 96 34.49 23.36 -39.84
N LEU A 97 33.95 24.56 -39.57
CA LEU A 97 33.84 25.62 -40.58
C LEU A 97 35.20 26.19 -41.03
N PRO A 98 35.31 26.67 -42.29
CA PRO A 98 36.44 27.47 -42.77
C PRO A 98 36.70 28.72 -41.92
N GLU A 99 37.97 29.12 -41.84
CA GLU A 99 38.45 30.22 -40.99
C GLU A 99 37.78 31.56 -41.32
N GLU A 100 37.56 31.84 -42.60
CA GLU A 100 36.86 33.05 -43.07
C GLU A 100 35.41 33.09 -42.56
N LYS A 101 34.74 31.92 -42.53
CA LYS A 101 33.35 31.81 -42.05
C LYS A 101 33.28 31.87 -40.52
N LYS A 102 34.26 31.31 -39.81
CA LYS A 102 34.42 31.50 -38.35
C LYS A 102 34.55 32.99 -38.01
N TRP A 103 35.43 33.71 -38.71
CA TRP A 103 35.66 35.14 -38.45
C TRP A 103 34.45 36.01 -38.82
N GLN A 104 33.76 35.72 -39.94
CA GLN A 104 32.50 36.40 -40.30
C GLN A 104 31.41 36.22 -39.23
N ILE A 105 31.20 34.99 -38.75
CA ILE A 105 30.20 34.69 -37.71
C ILE A 105 30.58 35.37 -36.39
N TYR A 106 31.85 35.32 -36.00
CA TYR A 106 32.35 36.00 -34.79
C TYR A 106 32.15 37.51 -34.86
N CYS A 107 32.57 38.17 -35.94
CA CYS A 107 32.37 39.61 -36.13
C CYS A 107 30.88 39.99 -36.14
N SER A 108 30.03 39.17 -36.76
CA SER A 108 28.58 39.39 -36.82
C SER A 108 27.93 39.31 -35.43
N LYS A 109 28.20 38.25 -34.66
CA LYS A 109 27.67 38.11 -33.29
C LYS A 109 28.26 39.15 -32.33
N LYS A 110 29.55 39.47 -32.44
CA LYS A 110 30.17 40.54 -31.65
C LYS A 110 29.49 41.89 -31.91
N LYS A 111 29.29 42.26 -33.18
CA LYS A 111 28.58 43.49 -33.53
C LYS A 111 27.14 43.49 -32.98
N ILE A 112 26.42 42.37 -33.06
CA ILE A 112 25.07 42.27 -32.47
C ILE A 112 25.07 42.51 -30.96
N LEU A 113 26.10 42.08 -30.23
CA LEU A 113 26.25 42.38 -28.79
C LEU A 113 26.55 43.87 -28.56
N GLU A 114 27.48 44.45 -29.31
CA GLU A 114 27.83 45.88 -29.24
C GLU A 114 26.65 46.80 -29.62
N ASP A 115 25.85 46.43 -30.64
CA ASP A 115 24.62 47.15 -31.03
C ASP A 115 23.50 46.96 -29.97
N GLN A 116 23.45 45.82 -29.26
CA GLN A 116 22.45 45.55 -28.21
C GLN A 116 22.71 46.34 -26.92
N GLU A 117 23.97 46.51 -26.50
CA GLU A 117 24.33 47.37 -25.37
C GLU A 117 23.90 48.84 -25.57
N ASN A 118 23.86 49.31 -26.82
CA ASN A 118 23.57 50.71 -27.17
C ASN A 118 22.08 51.02 -27.43
N THR A 119 21.18 50.03 -27.47
CA THR A 119 19.81 50.23 -28.01
C THR A 119 18.66 49.84 -27.09
N THR A 120 18.88 49.17 -25.95
CA THR A 120 17.78 48.73 -25.05
C THR A 120 18.14 48.72 -23.56
N ASP A 121 17.12 48.82 -22.70
CA ASP A 121 17.18 48.65 -21.22
C ASP A 121 17.42 47.18 -20.80
N LEU A 122 18.22 46.45 -21.58
CA LEU A 122 18.59 45.04 -21.36
C LEU A 122 20.00 44.88 -20.77
N SER A 123 20.63 45.98 -20.36
CA SER A 123 21.94 46.03 -19.68
C SER A 123 21.88 45.69 -18.19
N GLN A 124 20.69 45.39 -17.66
CA GLN A 124 20.50 44.98 -16.26
C GLN A 124 21.05 43.55 -16.07
N SER A 125 21.97 43.40 -15.10
CA SER A 125 22.62 42.12 -14.85
C SER A 125 21.65 41.08 -14.25
N PRO A 126 21.98 39.77 -14.32
CA PRO A 126 21.17 38.72 -13.70
C PRO A 126 20.83 38.98 -12.23
N GLU A 127 21.77 39.56 -11.50
CA GLU A 127 21.66 39.85 -10.06
C GLU A 127 20.70 41.02 -9.81
N ASN A 128 20.76 42.09 -10.63
CA ASN A 128 19.81 43.22 -10.56
C ASN A 128 18.35 42.77 -10.79
N TYR A 129 18.14 41.79 -11.68
CA TYR A 129 16.83 41.18 -11.86
C TYR A 129 16.35 40.45 -10.60
N ILE A 130 17.25 39.71 -9.94
CA ILE A 130 16.95 38.91 -8.74
C ILE A 130 16.65 39.83 -7.55
N GLU A 131 17.44 40.88 -7.33
CA GLU A 131 17.16 41.91 -6.32
C GLU A 131 15.78 42.55 -6.52
N ARG A 132 15.45 42.95 -7.76
CA ARG A 132 14.14 43.55 -8.09
C ARG A 132 12.96 42.58 -7.88
N ILE A 133 13.18 41.27 -8.06
CA ILE A 133 12.15 40.23 -7.80
C ILE A 133 12.07 39.89 -6.30
N GLN A 134 13.11 40.15 -5.51
CA GLN A 134 13.05 40.09 -4.05
C GLN A 134 12.39 41.34 -3.46
N SER A 135 12.41 42.47 -4.17
CA SER A 135 11.80 43.75 -3.79
C SER A 135 10.55 44.13 -4.62
N LEU A 136 9.70 43.16 -4.98
CA LEU A 136 8.47 43.42 -5.75
C LEU A 136 7.59 44.46 -5.03
N ASN A 137 7.06 45.42 -5.80
CA ASN A 137 6.17 46.44 -5.28
C ASN A 137 4.69 45.98 -5.36
N GLY A 138 3.76 46.84 -4.94
CA GLY A 138 2.32 46.56 -5.02
C GLY A 138 1.70 46.73 -6.42
N ASP A 139 2.49 47.03 -7.46
CA ASP A 139 2.01 47.26 -8.83
C ASP A 139 2.22 46.00 -9.68
N GLU A 140 1.14 45.22 -9.87
CA GLU A 140 1.17 44.01 -10.70
C GLU A 140 1.56 44.30 -12.17
N LEU A 141 1.30 45.50 -12.68
CA LEU A 141 1.64 45.87 -14.06
C LEU A 141 3.14 46.16 -14.23
N GLU A 142 3.78 46.81 -13.26
CA GLU A 142 5.25 46.95 -13.24
C GLU A 142 5.94 45.60 -13.02
N ASN A 143 5.46 44.82 -12.04
CA ASN A 143 5.99 43.49 -11.76
C ASN A 143 5.85 42.56 -13.00
N THR A 144 4.72 42.59 -13.71
CA THR A 144 4.54 41.82 -14.96
C THR A 144 5.54 42.23 -16.04
N LYS A 145 5.80 43.54 -16.23
CA LYS A 145 6.82 44.03 -17.18
C LYS A 145 8.22 43.57 -16.80
N LEU A 146 8.57 43.56 -15.51
CA LEU A 146 9.83 43.04 -15.00
C LEU A 146 10.03 41.58 -15.43
N PHE A 147 9.05 40.71 -15.17
CA PHE A 147 9.10 39.31 -15.61
C PHE A 147 9.09 39.14 -17.14
N ASP A 148 8.38 39.99 -17.89
CA ASP A 148 8.41 39.94 -19.36
C ASP A 148 9.76 40.34 -19.95
N SER A 149 10.46 41.28 -19.33
CA SER A 149 11.84 41.63 -19.71
C SER A 149 12.83 40.52 -19.33
N LEU A 150 12.73 39.93 -18.13
CA LEU A 150 13.56 38.79 -17.71
C LEU A 150 13.34 37.55 -18.60
N LYS A 151 12.08 37.22 -18.92
CA LYS A 151 11.70 36.18 -19.89
C LYS A 151 12.33 36.40 -21.26
N THR A 152 12.51 37.65 -21.65
CA THR A 152 13.19 38.01 -22.90
C THR A 152 14.70 37.85 -22.76
N ALA A 153 15.31 38.38 -21.69
CA ALA A 153 16.74 38.24 -21.40
C ALA A 153 17.18 36.76 -21.33
N LEU A 154 16.49 35.92 -20.56
CA LEU A 154 16.74 34.47 -20.43
C LEU A 154 16.62 33.69 -21.76
N ARG A 155 16.02 34.29 -22.80
CA ARG A 155 15.85 33.71 -24.14
C ARG A 155 16.82 34.26 -25.18
N THR A 156 17.40 35.45 -24.97
CA THR A 156 18.18 36.17 -25.99
C THR A 156 19.61 36.52 -25.58
N GLN A 157 19.90 36.58 -24.28
CA GLN A 157 21.25 36.81 -23.77
C GLN A 157 22.13 35.53 -23.90
N PRO A 158 23.47 35.67 -23.89
CA PRO A 158 24.39 34.52 -23.99
C PRO A 158 24.25 33.53 -22.83
N HIS A 159 24.79 32.31 -23.00
CA HIS A 159 24.79 31.27 -21.97
C HIS A 159 25.36 31.75 -20.61
N SER A 160 26.35 32.64 -20.64
CA SER A 160 26.97 33.27 -19.47
C SER A 160 26.00 34.08 -18.60
N PHE A 161 24.96 34.69 -19.18
CA PHE A 161 23.87 35.35 -18.44
C PHE A 161 23.02 34.32 -17.68
N VAL A 162 22.64 33.21 -18.34
CA VAL A 162 21.83 32.15 -17.74
C VAL A 162 22.58 31.43 -16.62
N LEU A 163 23.87 31.15 -16.82
CA LEU A 163 24.74 30.56 -15.81
C LEU A 163 24.80 31.44 -14.54
N ARG A 164 25.01 32.76 -14.70
CA ARG A 164 25.01 33.71 -13.57
C ARG A 164 23.65 33.82 -12.88
N PHE A 165 22.55 33.91 -13.64
CA PHE A 165 21.19 33.94 -13.07
C PHE A 165 20.90 32.71 -12.18
N VAL A 166 21.39 31.54 -12.61
CA VAL A 166 21.24 30.28 -11.90
C VAL A 166 22.19 30.19 -10.68
N GLN A 167 23.42 30.69 -10.80
CA GLN A 167 24.39 30.75 -9.69
C GLN A 167 24.00 31.74 -8.58
N ALA A 168 23.21 32.78 -8.91
CA ALA A 168 22.69 33.77 -7.98
C ALA A 168 21.30 33.39 -7.38
N ASP A 169 20.94 32.10 -7.39
CA ASP A 169 19.66 31.58 -6.88
C ASP A 169 18.39 32.19 -7.54
N GLY A 170 18.51 32.68 -8.78
CA GLY A 170 17.38 33.26 -9.52
C GLY A 170 16.23 32.29 -9.78
N LEU A 171 16.53 31.00 -9.97
CA LEU A 171 15.51 29.94 -10.03
C LEU A 171 14.75 29.81 -8.70
N VAL A 172 15.46 29.78 -7.57
CA VAL A 172 14.85 29.68 -6.23
C VAL A 172 13.97 30.90 -5.96
N THR A 173 14.43 32.08 -6.37
CA THR A 173 13.67 33.34 -6.29
C THR A 173 12.37 33.27 -7.10
N LEU A 174 12.39 32.80 -8.36
CA LEU A 174 11.17 32.63 -9.17
C LEU A 174 10.19 31.60 -8.56
N LEU A 175 10.70 30.48 -8.03
CA LEU A 175 9.89 29.45 -7.38
C LEU A 175 9.28 29.93 -6.05
N GLY A 176 9.99 30.80 -5.33
CA GLY A 176 9.49 31.48 -4.14
C GLY A 176 8.27 32.34 -4.45
N VAL A 177 8.37 33.20 -5.48
CA VAL A 177 7.24 34.06 -5.90
C VAL A 177 6.03 33.25 -6.37
N LEU A 178 6.23 32.16 -7.12
CA LEU A 178 5.14 31.22 -7.48
C LEU A 178 4.47 30.61 -6.23
N SER A 179 5.26 30.28 -5.21
CA SER A 179 4.77 29.64 -3.99
C SER A 179 4.04 30.61 -3.05
N SER A 180 4.19 31.92 -3.23
CA SER A 180 3.57 32.97 -2.40
C SER A 180 2.43 33.74 -3.07
N MET A 181 1.95 33.31 -4.24
CA MET A 181 0.85 33.98 -4.93
C MET A 181 -0.47 33.88 -4.16
N ASN A 182 -1.23 34.97 -4.15
CA ASN A 182 -2.66 34.94 -3.81
C ASN A 182 -3.48 34.47 -5.03
N TYR A 183 -4.79 34.26 -4.84
CA TYR A 183 -5.68 33.78 -5.90
C TYR A 183 -5.73 34.72 -7.11
N ASP A 184 -5.81 36.04 -6.90
CA ASP A 184 -5.97 37.03 -7.97
C ASP A 184 -4.72 37.08 -8.87
N THR A 185 -3.53 37.18 -8.27
CA THR A 185 -2.24 37.12 -8.97
C THR A 185 -2.01 35.76 -9.64
N GLN A 186 -2.57 34.66 -9.10
CA GLN A 186 -2.54 33.34 -9.74
C GLN A 186 -3.42 33.28 -11.01
N GLN A 187 -4.46 34.11 -11.13
CA GLN A 187 -5.20 34.27 -12.39
C GLN A 187 -4.53 35.30 -13.33
N GLY A 188 -3.85 36.29 -12.76
CA GLY A 188 -3.23 37.42 -13.42
C GLY A 188 -2.13 37.10 -14.42
N ALA A 189 -1.71 38.14 -15.16
CA ALA A 189 -0.70 38.01 -16.20
C ALA A 189 0.71 37.74 -15.64
N MET A 190 1.00 38.22 -14.43
CA MET A 190 2.29 38.04 -13.76
C MET A 190 2.67 36.56 -13.64
N HIS A 191 1.69 35.70 -13.31
CA HIS A 191 1.86 34.25 -13.23
C HIS A 191 2.24 33.64 -14.59
N THR A 192 1.56 34.04 -15.68
CA THR A 192 1.92 33.60 -17.04
C THR A 192 3.36 34.03 -17.41
N SER A 193 3.77 35.24 -17.01
CA SER A 193 5.12 35.76 -17.30
C SER A 193 6.23 35.06 -16.51
N ILE A 194 5.98 34.67 -15.26
CA ILE A 194 6.93 33.90 -14.44
C ILE A 194 7.09 32.46 -14.97
N ILE A 195 5.99 31.79 -15.31
CA ILE A 195 6.06 30.48 -16.00
C ILE A 195 6.77 30.63 -17.36
N GLY A 196 6.59 31.77 -18.04
CA GLY A 196 7.38 32.14 -19.23
C GLY A 196 8.88 32.26 -18.97
N CYS A 197 9.31 32.82 -17.83
CA CYS A 197 10.72 32.87 -17.41
C CYS A 197 11.30 31.45 -17.23
N ILE A 198 10.56 30.57 -16.55
CA ILE A 198 10.96 29.17 -16.33
C ILE A 198 11.02 28.42 -17.67
N LYS A 199 10.05 28.62 -18.57
CA LYS A 199 10.07 28.04 -19.92
C LYS A 199 11.28 28.51 -20.73
N ALA A 200 11.66 29.80 -20.63
CA ALA A 200 12.87 30.32 -21.26
C ALA A 200 14.12 29.65 -20.67
N LEU A 201 14.23 29.59 -19.35
CA LEU A 201 15.34 28.95 -18.62
C LEU A 201 15.53 27.46 -19.00
N MET A 202 14.44 26.71 -19.18
CA MET A 202 14.49 25.28 -19.56
C MET A 202 14.87 25.01 -21.02
N ASN A 203 14.82 26.02 -21.91
CA ASN A 203 15.37 25.88 -23.26
C ASN A 203 16.90 25.83 -23.21
N ASN A 204 17.53 26.47 -22.22
CA ASN A 204 18.96 26.39 -21.97
C ASN A 204 19.37 25.07 -21.25
N SER A 205 20.52 24.49 -21.58
CA SER A 205 21.01 23.24 -20.99
C SER A 205 21.37 23.34 -19.50
N THR A 206 22.04 24.41 -19.08
CA THR A 206 22.37 24.70 -17.68
C THR A 206 21.09 25.00 -16.90
N GLY A 207 20.23 25.86 -17.44
CA GLY A 207 18.94 26.19 -16.81
C GLY A 207 18.05 24.97 -16.61
N ARG A 208 17.91 24.12 -17.63
CA ARG A 208 17.19 22.83 -17.55
C ARG A 208 17.80 21.88 -16.54
N SER A 209 19.12 21.74 -16.50
CA SER A 209 19.82 20.89 -15.52
C SER A 209 19.52 21.34 -14.09
N HIS A 210 19.53 22.64 -13.80
CA HIS A 210 19.21 23.15 -12.47
C HIS A 210 17.71 23.04 -12.12
N VAL A 211 16.79 23.28 -13.06
CA VAL A 211 15.35 23.06 -12.85
C VAL A 211 15.05 21.59 -12.53
N LEU A 212 15.73 20.65 -13.18
CA LEU A 212 15.56 19.22 -12.90
C LEU A 212 16.33 18.75 -11.67
N ALA A 213 17.42 19.40 -11.28
CA ALA A 213 18.14 19.11 -10.04
C ALA A 213 17.34 19.55 -8.81
N HIS A 214 16.76 20.75 -8.85
CA HIS A 214 16.08 21.38 -7.70
C HIS A 214 14.92 20.51 -7.17
N PRO A 215 14.85 20.21 -5.84
CA PRO A 215 13.92 19.21 -5.31
C PRO A 215 12.44 19.48 -5.61
N SER A 216 11.97 20.71 -5.43
CA SER A 216 10.55 21.08 -5.49
C SER A 216 10.16 21.85 -6.76
N ALA A 217 11.06 22.01 -7.74
CA ALA A 217 10.80 22.87 -8.90
C ALA A 217 9.64 22.36 -9.75
N ILE A 218 9.69 21.09 -10.16
CA ILE A 218 8.64 20.47 -10.99
C ILE A 218 7.30 20.43 -10.23
N SER A 219 7.30 20.13 -8.93
CA SER A 219 6.09 20.17 -8.08
C SER A 219 5.48 21.58 -7.97
N THR A 220 6.31 22.62 -7.82
CA THR A 220 5.84 24.02 -7.77
C THR A 220 5.28 24.47 -9.13
N ILE A 221 5.90 24.04 -10.22
CA ILE A 221 5.40 24.26 -11.59
C ILE A 221 4.06 23.52 -11.78
N ALA A 222 3.92 22.27 -11.31
CA ALA A 222 2.66 21.52 -11.39
C ALA A 222 1.51 22.19 -10.60
N ARG A 223 1.77 22.78 -9.43
CA ARG A 223 0.77 23.57 -8.66
C ARG A 223 0.19 24.74 -9.45
N SER A 224 0.90 25.23 -10.46
CA SER A 224 0.44 26.30 -11.34
C SER A 224 -0.73 25.89 -12.25
N LEU A 225 -1.03 24.59 -12.39
CA LEU A 225 -2.22 24.07 -13.11
C LEU A 225 -3.55 24.50 -12.48
N LEU A 226 -3.57 24.89 -11.20
CA LEU A 226 -4.77 25.32 -10.47
C LEU A 226 -5.29 26.72 -10.90
N THR A 227 -4.52 27.48 -11.67
CA THR A 227 -5.01 28.70 -12.33
C THR A 227 -6.13 28.38 -13.32
N GLU A 228 -7.10 29.26 -13.51
CA GLU A 228 -8.11 29.15 -14.57
C GLU A 228 -7.58 29.67 -15.93
N ASN A 229 -6.45 30.39 -15.92
CA ASN A 229 -5.86 31.06 -17.08
C ASN A 229 -5.33 30.06 -18.14
N PRO A 230 -5.94 29.98 -19.34
CA PRO A 230 -5.56 29.02 -20.38
C PRO A 230 -4.09 29.08 -20.80
N ARG A 231 -3.52 30.29 -20.91
CA ARG A 231 -2.14 30.50 -21.36
C ARG A 231 -1.13 29.94 -20.36
N THR A 232 -1.43 30.08 -19.07
CA THR A 232 -0.59 29.52 -18.01
C THR A 232 -0.72 27.99 -17.99
N LYS A 233 -1.94 27.41 -18.08
CA LYS A 233 -2.12 25.94 -18.20
C LYS A 233 -1.32 25.35 -19.35
N VAL A 234 -1.42 25.92 -20.56
CA VAL A 234 -0.66 25.48 -21.74
C VAL A 234 0.84 25.52 -21.48
N ALA A 235 1.37 26.63 -20.97
CA ALA A 235 2.81 26.77 -20.71
C ALA A 235 3.34 25.79 -19.64
N VAL A 236 2.53 25.48 -18.62
CA VAL A 236 2.86 24.46 -17.60
C VAL A 236 2.84 23.06 -18.20
N LEU A 237 1.80 22.70 -18.97
CA LEU A 237 1.69 21.39 -19.63
C LEU A 237 2.82 21.16 -20.65
N GLU A 238 3.26 22.20 -21.36
CA GLU A 238 4.44 22.15 -22.22
C GLU A 238 5.73 21.90 -21.43
N ILE A 239 5.91 22.53 -20.26
CA ILE A 239 7.07 22.30 -19.39
C ILE A 239 7.08 20.87 -18.84
N LEU A 240 5.95 20.39 -18.31
CA LEU A 240 5.84 19.03 -17.77
C LEU A 240 6.00 17.99 -18.87
N GLY A 241 5.37 18.18 -20.03
CA GLY A 241 5.51 17.31 -21.20
C GLY A 241 6.95 17.25 -21.72
N ALA A 242 7.64 18.40 -21.82
CA ALA A 242 9.05 18.44 -22.17
C ALA A 242 9.95 17.76 -21.12
N SER A 243 9.58 17.84 -19.83
CA SER A 243 10.32 17.19 -18.74
C SER A 243 10.30 15.66 -18.86
N CYS A 244 9.23 15.07 -19.40
CA CYS A 244 9.14 13.62 -19.67
C CYS A 244 10.16 13.12 -20.72
N LEU A 245 10.69 13.99 -21.59
CA LEU A 245 11.70 13.65 -22.59
C LEU A 245 13.14 13.63 -22.02
N VAL A 246 13.34 14.04 -20.76
CA VAL A 246 14.67 14.10 -20.13
C VAL A 246 14.94 12.84 -19.31
N PRO A 247 16.16 12.26 -19.37
CA PRO A 247 16.57 11.23 -18.41
C PRO A 247 16.33 11.67 -16.96
N GLY A 248 15.57 10.86 -16.21
CA GLY A 248 15.14 11.15 -14.83
C GLY A 248 14.03 12.20 -14.68
N GLY A 249 13.73 13.01 -15.71
CA GLY A 249 12.71 14.05 -15.67
C GLY A 249 11.28 13.50 -15.63
N HIS A 250 11.03 12.37 -16.31
CA HIS A 250 9.72 11.70 -16.32
C HIS A 250 9.23 11.33 -14.92
N LYS A 251 10.05 10.65 -14.10
CA LYS A 251 9.68 10.31 -12.72
C LYS A 251 9.37 11.56 -11.88
N LYS A 252 10.17 12.63 -12.03
CA LYS A 252 9.90 13.90 -11.35
C LYS A 252 8.56 14.55 -11.76
N VAL A 253 8.03 14.26 -12.95
CA VAL A 253 6.67 14.67 -13.34
C VAL A 253 5.62 13.80 -12.66
N LEU A 254 5.79 12.49 -12.58
CA LEU A 254 4.86 11.61 -11.85
C LEU A 254 4.83 11.93 -10.34
N ASP A 255 5.99 12.18 -9.73
CA ASP A 255 6.12 12.63 -8.34
C ASP A 255 5.40 13.98 -8.16
N ALA A 256 5.70 14.97 -9.01
CA ALA A 256 5.07 16.31 -8.98
C ALA A 256 3.55 16.30 -9.20
N MET A 257 3.02 15.41 -10.05
CA MET A 257 1.57 15.24 -10.19
C MET A 257 0.96 14.54 -8.97
N THR A 258 1.72 13.69 -8.28
CA THR A 258 1.30 13.06 -7.02
C THR A 258 1.29 14.06 -5.85
N ASP A 259 2.21 15.03 -5.83
CA ASP A 259 2.16 16.21 -4.96
C ASP A 259 0.95 17.11 -5.31
N TYR A 260 0.74 17.36 -6.60
CA TYR A 260 -0.36 18.19 -7.11
C TYR A 260 -1.73 17.65 -6.67
N LYS A 261 -1.93 16.32 -6.75
CA LYS A 261 -3.11 15.61 -6.23
C LYS A 261 -3.49 16.05 -4.81
N GLU A 262 -2.50 16.15 -3.92
CA GLU A 262 -2.72 16.45 -2.50
C GLU A 262 -2.92 17.94 -2.26
N PHE A 263 -2.19 18.77 -3.02
CA PHE A 263 -2.34 20.23 -3.02
C PHE A 263 -3.71 20.70 -3.54
N ALA A 264 -4.20 20.12 -4.65
CA ALA A 264 -5.50 20.43 -5.25
C ALA A 264 -6.67 19.63 -4.65
N HIS A 265 -6.39 18.74 -3.68
CA HIS A 265 -7.35 17.84 -3.03
C HIS A 265 -8.14 16.94 -4.02
N GLU A 266 -7.47 16.52 -5.09
CA GLU A 266 -8.01 15.61 -6.11
C GLU A 266 -7.96 14.14 -5.66
N ARG A 267 -8.81 13.28 -6.23
CA ARG A 267 -8.84 11.84 -5.90
C ARG A 267 -7.75 11.04 -6.62
N ALA A 268 -7.34 11.50 -7.80
CA ALA A 268 -6.29 10.91 -8.64
C ALA A 268 -5.45 12.04 -9.25
N ARG A 269 -4.17 11.78 -9.51
CA ARG A 269 -3.18 12.83 -9.84
C ARG A 269 -3.37 13.54 -11.19
N PHE A 270 -4.17 12.97 -12.09
CA PHE A 270 -4.50 13.58 -13.38
C PHE A 270 -5.96 14.08 -13.45
N GLN A 271 -6.71 14.10 -12.34
CA GLN A 271 -8.16 14.33 -12.38
C GLN A 271 -8.50 15.73 -12.92
N GLY A 272 -7.86 16.80 -12.44
CA GLY A 272 -8.08 18.17 -12.90
C GLY A 272 -7.76 18.35 -14.39
N ILE A 273 -6.63 17.78 -14.83
CA ILE A 273 -6.19 17.77 -16.23
C ILE A 273 -7.25 17.11 -17.14
N ILE A 274 -7.82 15.97 -16.73
CA ILE A 274 -8.84 15.29 -17.53
C ILE A 274 -10.22 15.98 -17.43
N ASN A 275 -10.53 16.64 -16.31
CA ASN A 275 -11.72 17.50 -16.20
C ASN A 275 -11.64 18.69 -17.18
N ASP A 276 -10.50 19.39 -17.29
CA ASP A 276 -10.30 20.48 -18.26
C ASP A 276 -10.40 20.00 -19.72
N LEU A 277 -10.06 18.74 -19.99
CA LEU A 277 -10.20 18.13 -21.31
C LEU A 277 -11.67 17.93 -21.71
N ASP A 278 -12.53 17.50 -20.79
CA ASP A 278 -13.99 17.37 -21.01
C ASP A 278 -14.76 18.71 -20.87
N ARG A 279 -14.15 19.71 -20.23
CA ARG A 279 -14.77 21.01 -19.93
C ARG A 279 -15.09 21.79 -21.21
N ASN A 280 -16.37 21.94 -21.50
CA ASN A 280 -16.87 22.69 -22.66
C ASN A 280 -17.61 23.99 -22.25
N THR A 281 -17.10 24.67 -21.21
CA THR A 281 -17.69 25.89 -20.64
C THR A 281 -16.72 27.08 -20.66
N GLY A 282 -17.25 28.27 -20.95
CA GLY A 282 -16.44 29.49 -21.08
C GLY A 282 -15.39 29.35 -22.19
N VAL A 283 -14.19 29.90 -21.94
CA VAL A 283 -13.08 29.92 -22.92
C VAL A 283 -12.70 28.51 -23.42
N TYR A 284 -12.85 27.48 -22.57
CA TYR A 284 -12.54 26.07 -22.89
C TYR A 284 -13.45 25.45 -23.97
N ARG A 285 -14.55 26.11 -24.35
CA ARG A 285 -15.41 25.69 -25.47
C ARG A 285 -14.78 26.02 -26.83
N ASP A 286 -14.26 27.25 -26.95
CA ASP A 286 -13.87 27.85 -28.22
C ASP A 286 -12.33 27.86 -28.40
N ASP A 287 -11.56 27.93 -27.30
CA ASP A 287 -10.10 27.80 -27.30
C ASP A 287 -9.68 26.34 -27.03
N LEU A 288 -9.41 25.62 -28.11
CA LEU A 288 -8.98 24.22 -28.07
C LEU A 288 -7.49 24.06 -27.70
N THR A 289 -6.70 25.14 -27.54
CA THR A 289 -5.25 25.03 -27.28
C THR A 289 -4.94 24.31 -25.97
N VAL A 290 -5.75 24.51 -24.92
CA VAL A 290 -5.62 23.78 -23.66
C VAL A 290 -5.86 22.28 -23.87
N LYS A 291 -6.91 21.90 -24.62
CA LYS A 291 -7.23 20.50 -24.93
C LYS A 291 -6.10 19.84 -25.73
N THR A 292 -5.53 20.54 -26.71
CA THR A 292 -4.34 20.09 -27.46
C THR A 292 -3.12 19.93 -26.55
N ALA A 293 -2.85 20.88 -25.66
CA ALA A 293 -1.74 20.80 -24.71
C ALA A 293 -1.90 19.63 -23.72
N ILE A 294 -3.12 19.37 -23.24
CA ILE A 294 -3.44 18.22 -22.40
C ILE A 294 -3.19 16.90 -23.15
N MET A 295 -3.72 16.75 -24.37
CA MET A 295 -3.48 15.53 -25.17
C MET A 295 -2.00 15.36 -25.54
N SER A 296 -1.25 16.45 -25.75
CA SER A 296 0.19 16.41 -25.95
C SER A 296 0.93 15.96 -24.68
N PHE A 297 0.50 16.43 -23.50
CA PHE A 297 1.03 16.02 -22.20
C PHE A 297 0.73 14.55 -21.87
N VAL A 298 -0.50 14.08 -22.07
CA VAL A 298 -0.89 12.66 -21.88
C VAL A 298 -0.01 11.74 -22.74
N ASN A 299 0.14 12.08 -24.03
CA ASN A 299 1.04 11.34 -24.91
C ASN A 299 2.50 11.43 -24.48
N ALA A 300 2.95 12.56 -23.93
CA ALA A 300 4.31 12.70 -23.44
C ALA A 300 4.59 11.86 -22.18
N VAL A 301 3.60 11.75 -21.27
CA VAL A 301 3.67 10.89 -20.08
C VAL A 301 3.63 9.40 -20.45
N LEU A 302 2.91 9.02 -21.50
CA LEU A 302 2.79 7.60 -21.93
C LEU A 302 3.95 7.12 -22.80
N SER A 303 4.50 7.96 -23.69
CA SER A 303 5.43 7.51 -24.75
C SER A 303 6.90 7.92 -24.55
N TYR A 304 7.25 8.60 -23.46
CA TYR A 304 8.65 8.91 -23.10
C TYR A 304 9.02 8.35 -21.72
N GLY A 305 10.28 8.54 -21.31
CA GLY A 305 10.81 7.95 -20.08
C GLY A 305 10.72 6.42 -20.10
N PRO A 306 10.36 5.77 -18.98
CA PRO A 306 10.25 4.31 -18.89
C PRO A 306 9.23 3.71 -19.89
N GLY A 307 8.26 4.49 -20.37
CA GLY A 307 7.29 4.06 -21.37
C GLY A 307 7.90 3.72 -22.74
N GLN A 308 9.12 4.18 -23.04
CA GLN A 308 9.81 3.81 -24.28
C GLN A 308 10.20 2.32 -24.34
N GLU A 309 10.43 1.69 -23.18
CA GLU A 309 11.02 0.36 -23.09
C GLU A 309 10.12 -0.65 -22.36
N SER A 310 9.28 -0.22 -21.41
CA SER A 310 8.33 -1.10 -20.70
C SER A 310 6.88 -0.92 -21.19
N LEU A 311 6.29 -2.00 -21.71
CA LEU A 311 4.86 -2.08 -21.99
C LEU A 311 4.05 -1.96 -20.69
N GLU A 312 4.50 -2.60 -19.63
CA GLU A 312 3.84 -2.71 -18.34
C GLU A 312 3.61 -1.31 -17.74
N PHE A 313 4.62 -0.44 -17.85
CA PHE A 313 4.53 0.97 -17.48
C PHE A 313 3.56 1.78 -18.37
N ARG A 314 3.57 1.56 -19.69
CA ARG A 314 2.58 2.19 -20.60
C ARG A 314 1.14 1.76 -20.29
N LEU A 315 0.92 0.48 -20.02
CA LEU A 315 -0.38 -0.08 -19.69
C LEU A 315 -0.91 0.46 -18.35
N HIS A 316 -0.07 0.51 -17.32
CA HIS A 316 -0.39 1.08 -15.99
C HIS A 316 -0.85 2.53 -16.09
N LEU A 317 -0.02 3.43 -16.64
CA LEU A 317 -0.37 4.84 -16.76
C LEU A 317 -1.57 5.07 -17.69
N ARG A 318 -1.71 4.27 -18.76
CA ARG A 318 -2.89 4.36 -19.64
C ARG A 318 -4.16 3.91 -18.93
N TYR A 319 -4.10 2.89 -18.08
CA TYR A 319 -5.25 2.46 -17.26
C TYR A 319 -5.71 3.59 -16.33
N GLU A 320 -4.79 4.31 -15.69
CA GLU A 320 -5.12 5.49 -14.86
C GLU A 320 -5.91 6.54 -15.66
N PHE A 321 -5.45 6.91 -16.86
CA PHE A 321 -6.17 7.85 -17.74
C PHE A 321 -7.52 7.30 -18.25
N LEU A 322 -7.62 5.98 -18.53
CA LEU A 322 -8.87 5.36 -18.97
C LEU A 322 -9.91 5.29 -17.84
N GLN A 323 -9.51 5.07 -16.59
CA GLN A 323 -10.40 5.15 -15.41
C GLN A 323 -10.92 6.56 -15.16
N LEU A 324 -10.17 7.61 -15.56
CA LEU A 324 -10.65 8.99 -15.59
C LEU A 324 -11.58 9.30 -16.79
N GLY A 325 -11.94 8.30 -17.59
CA GLY A 325 -12.92 8.42 -18.68
C GLY A 325 -12.36 8.92 -20.00
N LEU A 326 -11.03 9.04 -20.17
CA LEU A 326 -10.38 9.63 -21.35
C LEU A 326 -10.91 9.07 -22.69
N LYS A 327 -11.22 7.78 -22.78
CA LYS A 327 -11.80 7.16 -23.99
C LYS A 327 -13.09 7.83 -24.45
N ASN A 328 -14.00 8.14 -23.51
CA ASN A 328 -15.27 8.78 -23.82
C ASN A 328 -15.09 10.26 -24.16
N ILE A 329 -14.10 10.92 -23.55
CA ILE A 329 -13.75 12.32 -23.80
C ILE A 329 -13.15 12.46 -25.22
N ILE A 330 -12.23 11.57 -25.62
CA ILE A 330 -11.67 11.51 -26.99
C ILE A 330 -12.78 11.36 -28.03
N ILE A 331 -13.80 10.53 -27.79
CA ILE A 331 -14.93 10.36 -28.70
C ILE A 331 -15.70 11.68 -28.90
N LYS A 332 -16.02 12.41 -27.82
CA LYS A 332 -16.64 13.76 -27.92
C LYS A 332 -15.73 14.75 -28.65
N LEU A 333 -14.42 14.75 -28.36
CA LEU A 333 -13.51 15.77 -28.89
C LEU A 333 -13.25 15.65 -30.40
N ARG A 334 -13.50 14.47 -31.00
CA ARG A 334 -13.50 14.28 -32.45
C ARG A 334 -14.66 15.01 -33.16
N GLU A 335 -15.66 15.52 -32.43
CA GLU A 335 -16.73 16.38 -32.97
C GLU A 335 -16.27 17.85 -33.20
N HIS A 336 -15.10 18.25 -32.70
CA HIS A 336 -14.62 19.65 -32.74
C HIS A 336 -13.73 20.00 -33.96
N GLU A 337 -13.62 19.11 -34.96
CA GLU A 337 -12.91 19.31 -36.25
C GLU A 337 -11.48 19.95 -36.17
N ASN A 338 -10.70 19.61 -35.14
CA ASN A 338 -9.38 20.22 -34.93
C ASN A 338 -8.23 19.28 -35.31
N GLN A 339 -7.71 19.47 -36.52
CA GLN A 339 -6.57 18.74 -37.11
C GLN A 339 -5.33 18.60 -36.21
N THR A 340 -5.12 19.46 -35.22
CA THR A 340 -3.96 19.41 -34.30
C THR A 340 -4.28 18.51 -33.10
N LEU A 341 -5.49 18.62 -32.57
CA LEU A 341 -6.01 17.74 -31.53
C LEU A 341 -6.21 16.31 -32.06
N ASP A 342 -6.77 16.15 -33.25
CA ASP A 342 -7.02 14.87 -33.92
C ASP A 342 -5.74 14.04 -34.05
N ARG A 343 -4.65 14.63 -34.57
CA ARG A 343 -3.33 13.96 -34.65
C ARG A 343 -2.84 13.43 -33.29
N HIS A 344 -3.12 14.12 -32.18
CA HIS A 344 -2.75 13.65 -30.84
C HIS A 344 -3.70 12.56 -30.31
N MET A 345 -4.98 12.58 -30.69
CA MET A 345 -5.93 11.50 -30.38
C MET A 345 -5.63 10.24 -31.20
N ASP A 346 -5.31 10.40 -32.48
CA ASP A 346 -4.89 9.32 -33.39
C ASP A 346 -3.58 8.67 -32.94
N PHE A 347 -2.61 9.46 -32.48
CA PHE A 347 -1.38 8.92 -31.90
C PHE A 347 -1.65 8.15 -30.59
N PHE A 348 -2.54 8.65 -29.72
CA PHE A 348 -2.96 7.92 -28.51
C PHE A 348 -3.66 6.59 -28.84
N ASP A 349 -4.59 6.61 -29.81
CA ASP A 349 -5.30 5.42 -30.29
C ASP A 349 -4.33 4.42 -30.94
N MET A 350 -3.38 4.89 -31.76
CA MET A 350 -2.34 4.07 -32.39
C MET A 350 -1.49 3.35 -31.34
N VAL A 351 -0.88 4.08 -30.40
CA VAL A 351 0.00 3.47 -29.38
C VAL A 351 -0.79 2.62 -28.39
N ARG A 352 -2.08 2.91 -28.11
CA ARG A 352 -2.93 1.97 -27.37
C ARG A 352 -3.11 0.66 -28.14
N ASN A 353 -3.46 0.73 -29.42
CA ASN A 353 -3.68 -0.46 -30.23
C ASN A 353 -2.38 -1.28 -30.39
N GLU A 354 -1.22 -0.63 -30.51
CA GLU A 354 0.09 -1.31 -30.50
C GLU A 354 0.35 -2.04 -29.17
N ASP A 355 0.04 -1.42 -28.03
CA ASP A 355 0.20 -2.02 -26.70
C ASP A 355 -0.79 -3.16 -26.43
N GLU A 356 -2.04 -3.04 -26.87
CA GLU A 356 -3.03 -4.13 -26.81
C GLU A 356 -2.56 -5.34 -27.65
N ASN A 357 -1.96 -5.09 -28.82
CA ASN A 357 -1.35 -6.14 -29.67
C ASN A 357 -0.05 -6.71 -29.09
N GLU A 358 0.75 -5.94 -28.34
CA GLU A 358 1.92 -6.45 -27.61
C GLU A 358 1.50 -7.35 -26.43
N LEU A 359 0.49 -6.92 -25.68
CA LEU A 359 -0.10 -7.69 -24.58
C LEU A 359 -0.71 -9.00 -25.08
N ALA A 360 -1.49 -8.96 -26.16
CA ALA A 360 -2.10 -10.16 -26.75
C ALA A 360 -1.04 -11.20 -27.17
N ARG A 361 0.06 -10.74 -27.80
CA ARG A 361 1.22 -11.59 -28.13
C ARG A 361 1.91 -12.19 -26.90
N LYS A 362 2.03 -11.46 -25.78
CA LYS A 362 2.57 -11.96 -24.49
C LYS A 362 1.73 -13.08 -23.83
N PHE A 363 0.54 -13.37 -24.38
CA PHE A 363 -0.38 -14.41 -23.91
C PHE A 363 -0.87 -15.36 -25.02
N GLU A 364 -0.30 -15.29 -26.23
CA GLU A 364 -0.68 -16.11 -27.39
C GLU A 364 -2.19 -16.04 -27.71
N GLN A 365 -2.80 -14.86 -27.55
CA GLN A 365 -4.20 -14.58 -27.92
C GLN A 365 -4.27 -13.56 -29.06
N GLU A 366 -5.40 -13.50 -29.77
CA GLU A 366 -5.68 -12.44 -30.73
C GLU A 366 -6.06 -11.11 -30.04
N GLN A 367 -6.75 -11.18 -28.89
CA GLN A 367 -7.12 -10.03 -28.07
C GLN A 367 -7.14 -10.42 -26.58
N VAL A 368 -6.83 -9.47 -25.70
CA VAL A 368 -6.99 -9.61 -24.24
C VAL A 368 -8.02 -8.61 -23.75
N ASP A 369 -9.17 -9.10 -23.28
CA ASP A 369 -10.21 -8.30 -22.65
C ASP A 369 -9.82 -7.96 -21.21
N THR A 370 -9.34 -6.72 -21.02
CA THR A 370 -8.92 -6.17 -19.73
C THR A 370 -10.07 -5.57 -18.91
N GLN A 371 -11.30 -5.58 -19.43
CA GLN A 371 -12.47 -5.00 -18.75
C GLN A 371 -13.31 -6.06 -18.02
N SER A 372 -13.25 -7.32 -18.46
CA SER A 372 -13.89 -8.46 -17.80
C SER A 372 -12.96 -9.15 -16.81
N ALA A 373 -13.33 -9.14 -15.53
CA ALA A 373 -12.65 -9.92 -14.50
C ALA A 373 -12.62 -11.42 -14.81
N THR A 374 -13.68 -11.96 -15.44
CA THR A 374 -13.75 -13.37 -15.86
C THR A 374 -12.75 -13.68 -16.97
N SER A 375 -12.66 -12.81 -17.98
CA SER A 375 -11.71 -12.97 -19.11
C SER A 375 -10.26 -12.96 -18.61
N MET A 376 -9.92 -12.02 -17.74
CA MET A 376 -8.60 -11.92 -17.10
C MET A 376 -8.31 -13.13 -16.19
N PHE A 377 -9.27 -13.59 -15.40
CA PHE A 377 -9.11 -14.76 -14.54
C PHE A 377 -8.85 -16.04 -15.34
N ASP A 378 -9.66 -16.31 -16.38
CA ASP A 378 -9.49 -17.51 -17.20
C ASP A 378 -8.16 -17.49 -17.96
N LEU A 379 -7.69 -16.33 -18.42
CA LEU A 379 -6.39 -16.20 -19.09
C LEU A 379 -5.22 -16.51 -18.14
N LEU A 380 -5.23 -15.94 -16.93
CA LEU A 380 -4.23 -16.23 -15.89
C LEU A 380 -4.29 -17.71 -15.46
N ARG A 381 -5.50 -18.24 -15.26
CA ARG A 381 -5.72 -19.64 -14.88
C ARG A 381 -5.16 -20.62 -15.92
N ARG A 382 -5.40 -20.40 -17.22
CA ARG A 382 -4.84 -21.23 -18.30
C ARG A 382 -3.31 -21.17 -18.34
N LYS A 383 -2.72 -19.99 -18.15
CA LYS A 383 -1.26 -19.80 -18.17
C LYS A 383 -0.57 -20.43 -16.95
N LEU A 384 -1.25 -20.48 -15.80
CA LEU A 384 -0.66 -20.95 -14.54
C LEU A 384 -0.98 -22.41 -14.21
N SER A 385 -2.04 -23.03 -14.74
CA SER A 385 -2.55 -24.35 -14.30
C SER A 385 -1.58 -25.53 -14.41
N HIS A 386 -0.50 -25.39 -15.20
CA HIS A 386 0.54 -26.41 -15.37
C HIS A 386 1.92 -25.92 -14.90
N SER A 387 1.95 -24.94 -14.00
CA SER A 387 3.17 -24.34 -13.44
C SER A 387 3.24 -24.52 -11.91
N PRO A 388 4.44 -24.50 -11.30
CA PRO A 388 4.60 -24.48 -9.84
C PRO A 388 4.00 -23.22 -9.19
N ALA A 389 3.67 -22.17 -9.96
CA ALA A 389 3.00 -20.98 -9.45
C ALA A 389 1.49 -21.18 -9.17
N TYR A 390 0.85 -22.27 -9.62
CA TYR A 390 -0.59 -22.47 -9.43
C TYR A 390 -1.07 -22.55 -7.97
N PRO A 391 -0.38 -23.24 -7.04
CA PRO A 391 -0.77 -23.25 -5.62
C PRO A 391 -0.67 -21.85 -4.99
N HIS A 392 0.34 -21.07 -5.35
CA HIS A 392 0.50 -19.68 -4.90
C HIS A 392 -0.62 -18.77 -5.45
N PHE A 393 -0.95 -18.90 -6.73
CA PHE A 393 -2.09 -18.21 -7.35
C PHE A 393 -3.42 -18.54 -6.65
N LEU A 394 -3.68 -19.82 -6.38
CA LEU A 394 -4.86 -20.24 -5.62
C LEU A 394 -4.84 -19.70 -4.17
N SER A 395 -3.68 -19.65 -3.54
CA SER A 395 -3.52 -19.10 -2.19
C SER A 395 -3.81 -17.60 -2.13
N LEU A 396 -3.50 -16.82 -3.16
CA LEU A 396 -3.90 -15.40 -3.24
C LEU A 396 -5.42 -15.25 -3.19
N PHE A 397 -6.17 -16.06 -3.96
CA PHE A 397 -7.64 -16.05 -3.90
C PHE A 397 -8.19 -16.53 -2.55
N GLN A 398 -7.54 -17.49 -1.89
CA GLN A 398 -7.91 -17.90 -0.53
C GLN A 398 -7.76 -16.74 0.46
N HIS A 399 -6.66 -15.97 0.38
CA HIS A 399 -6.46 -14.80 1.25
C HIS A 399 -7.39 -13.63 0.90
N PHE A 400 -7.72 -13.42 -0.37
CA PHE A 400 -8.72 -12.43 -0.80
C PHE A 400 -10.12 -12.71 -0.23
N LEU A 401 -10.49 -13.99 -0.04
CA LEU A 401 -11.74 -14.38 0.63
C LEU A 401 -11.74 -14.15 2.16
N LEU A 402 -10.59 -13.89 2.78
CA LEU A 402 -10.46 -13.61 4.22
C LEU A 402 -10.50 -12.11 4.55
N LEU A 403 -10.59 -11.23 3.55
CA LEU A 403 -10.60 -9.78 3.78
C LEU A 403 -11.90 -9.31 4.45
N PRO A 404 -11.84 -8.48 5.51
CA PRO A 404 -13.04 -8.07 6.26
C PRO A 404 -14.07 -7.33 5.39
N LEU A 405 -15.29 -7.85 5.34
CA LEU A 405 -16.41 -7.28 4.58
C LEU A 405 -17.14 -6.12 5.33
N GLU A 406 -16.59 -5.64 6.44
CA GLU A 406 -17.23 -4.62 7.27
C GLU A 406 -17.06 -3.19 6.70
N TYR A 407 -18.12 -2.39 6.80
CA TYR A 407 -18.19 -1.06 6.18
C TYR A 407 -17.25 -0.06 6.87
N GLY A 408 -16.18 0.35 6.16
CA GLY A 408 -15.35 1.50 6.53
C GLY A 408 -13.95 1.49 5.91
N SER A 409 -13.31 0.32 5.87
CA SER A 409 -11.92 0.14 5.41
C SER A 409 -11.77 -0.77 4.18
N LEU A 410 -12.88 -1.31 3.66
CA LEU A 410 -12.88 -2.31 2.58
C LEU A 410 -12.17 -1.81 1.29
N PRO A 411 -12.51 -0.66 0.67
CA PRO A 411 -11.80 -0.19 -0.54
C PRO A 411 -10.30 0.07 -0.32
N GLN A 412 -9.90 0.46 0.88
CA GLN A 412 -8.52 0.82 1.19
C GLN A 412 -7.61 -0.42 1.26
N HIS A 413 -8.12 -1.58 1.67
CA HIS A 413 -7.38 -2.85 1.58
C HIS A 413 -7.13 -3.24 0.12
N TRP A 414 -8.16 -3.18 -0.72
CA TRP A 414 -8.03 -3.47 -2.16
C TRP A 414 -7.08 -2.49 -2.87
N LEU A 415 -7.14 -1.20 -2.55
CA LEU A 415 -6.21 -0.19 -3.05
C LEU A 415 -4.75 -0.43 -2.59
N LEU A 416 -4.54 -1.01 -1.40
CA LEU A 416 -3.21 -1.39 -0.94
C LEU A 416 -2.67 -2.59 -1.73
N PHE A 417 -3.49 -3.63 -1.97
CA PHE A 417 -3.09 -4.77 -2.82
C PHE A 417 -2.79 -4.33 -4.26
N ASP A 418 -3.66 -3.49 -4.84
CA ASP A 418 -3.50 -2.90 -6.17
C ASP A 418 -2.14 -2.17 -6.31
N ARG A 419 -1.82 -1.25 -5.39
CA ARG A 419 -0.53 -0.53 -5.38
C ARG A 419 0.68 -1.44 -5.17
N ILE A 420 0.56 -2.49 -4.35
CA ILE A 420 1.66 -3.47 -4.16
C ILE A 420 1.88 -4.29 -5.43
N VAL A 421 0.81 -4.72 -6.10
CA VAL A 421 0.90 -5.45 -7.39
C VAL A 421 1.45 -4.55 -8.50
N GLN A 422 1.07 -3.27 -8.54
CA GLN A 422 1.66 -2.26 -9.42
C GLN A 422 3.18 -2.15 -9.17
N GLN A 423 3.62 -1.93 -7.93
CA GLN A 423 5.05 -1.89 -7.59
C GLN A 423 5.80 -3.17 -7.99
N ILE A 424 5.21 -4.34 -7.77
CA ILE A 424 5.80 -5.63 -8.17
C ILE A 424 5.97 -5.73 -9.70
N THR A 425 5.07 -5.11 -10.47
CA THR A 425 5.04 -5.17 -11.94
C THR A 425 5.88 -4.08 -12.61
N LEU A 426 6.12 -2.94 -11.94
CA LEU A 426 6.73 -1.74 -12.52
C LEU A 426 8.22 -1.57 -12.19
N GLN A 427 8.79 -2.40 -11.32
CA GLN A 427 10.21 -2.35 -10.99
C GLN A 427 11.12 -2.78 -12.14
N THR A 428 12.17 -1.99 -12.34
CA THR A 428 13.24 -2.28 -13.32
C THR A 428 14.13 -3.45 -12.89
N ASP A 429 14.95 -3.93 -13.82
CA ASP A 429 16.04 -4.89 -13.58
C ASP A 429 17.07 -4.46 -12.51
N ALA A 430 17.06 -3.18 -12.09
CA ALA A 430 17.89 -2.63 -11.02
C ALA A 430 17.17 -2.56 -9.65
N GLY A 431 15.92 -3.04 -9.54
CA GLY A 431 15.09 -2.89 -8.35
C GLY A 431 14.51 -1.48 -8.14
N ALA A 432 14.78 -0.55 -9.07
CA ALA A 432 14.25 0.80 -9.01
C ALA A 432 12.81 0.85 -9.55
N ASP A 433 11.90 1.45 -8.77
CA ASP A 433 10.52 1.71 -9.16
C ASP A 433 10.45 2.98 -10.04
N ASN A 434 9.69 2.90 -11.13
CA ASN A 434 9.48 3.99 -12.08
C ASN A 434 8.34 4.95 -11.67
N ASP A 435 7.47 4.54 -10.74
CA ASP A 435 6.35 5.32 -10.21
C ASP A 435 6.46 5.44 -8.68
N VAL A 436 5.37 5.81 -7.99
CA VAL A 436 5.31 6.03 -6.54
C VAL A 436 5.10 4.72 -5.78
N SER A 437 6.20 4.14 -5.29
CA SER A 437 6.24 2.92 -4.48
C SER A 437 5.54 3.08 -3.11
N PRO A 438 4.54 2.25 -2.75
CA PRO A 438 3.91 2.29 -1.42
C PRO A 438 4.79 1.77 -0.28
N ILE A 439 5.76 0.88 -0.56
CA ILE A 439 6.69 0.29 0.41
C ILE A 439 8.11 0.21 -0.18
N ASN A 440 9.15 0.18 0.65
CA ASN A 440 10.52 0.02 0.16
C ASN A 440 10.87 -1.47 0.06
N ILE A 441 10.71 -2.07 -1.12
CA ILE A 441 11.07 -3.47 -1.41
C ILE A 441 11.86 -3.57 -2.72
N ASN A 442 12.86 -4.45 -2.77
CA ASN A 442 13.57 -4.83 -3.98
C ASN A 442 13.03 -6.20 -4.46
N VAL A 443 12.11 -6.18 -5.42
CA VAL A 443 11.36 -7.37 -5.86
C VAL A 443 12.31 -8.41 -6.46
N LYS A 444 13.31 -7.97 -7.21
CA LYS A 444 14.30 -8.85 -7.84
C LYS A 444 15.20 -9.55 -6.83
N GLU A 445 15.61 -8.86 -5.78
CA GLU A 445 16.40 -9.45 -4.68
C GLU A 445 15.57 -10.45 -3.87
N ILE A 446 14.30 -10.14 -3.58
CA ILE A 446 13.37 -11.06 -2.91
C ILE A 446 13.15 -12.33 -3.76
N ILE A 447 12.93 -12.21 -5.06
CA ILE A 447 12.80 -13.36 -5.97
C ILE A 447 14.09 -14.19 -6.00
N GLN A 448 15.28 -13.55 -6.01
CA GLN A 448 16.55 -14.27 -5.95
C GLN A 448 16.81 -14.97 -4.62
N LEU A 449 16.23 -14.48 -3.50
CA LEU A 449 16.31 -15.16 -2.21
C LEU A 449 15.38 -16.38 -2.18
N LEU A 450 14.14 -16.24 -2.67
CA LEU A 450 13.17 -17.34 -2.76
C LEU A 450 13.66 -18.48 -3.67
N ALA A 451 14.22 -18.15 -4.85
CA ALA A 451 14.79 -19.15 -5.75
C ALA A 451 15.97 -19.92 -5.11
N LYS A 452 16.82 -19.25 -4.34
CA LYS A 452 17.91 -19.90 -3.59
C LYS A 452 17.40 -20.75 -2.42
N GLU A 453 16.28 -20.40 -1.81
CA GLU A 453 15.63 -21.22 -0.79
C GLU A 453 15.06 -22.52 -1.39
N GLU A 454 14.48 -22.45 -2.59
CA GLU A 454 14.02 -23.60 -3.36
C GLU A 454 15.20 -24.52 -3.79
N GLU A 455 16.26 -23.96 -4.39
CA GLU A 455 17.49 -24.70 -4.73
C GLU A 455 18.12 -25.39 -3.51
N LEU A 456 18.16 -24.70 -2.35
CA LEU A 456 18.70 -25.24 -1.10
C LEU A 456 17.82 -26.37 -0.54
N LEU A 457 16.50 -26.24 -0.65
CA LEU A 457 15.56 -27.28 -0.22
C LEU A 457 15.66 -28.54 -1.10
N GLU A 458 15.76 -28.39 -2.42
CA GLU A 458 16.03 -29.53 -3.33
C GLU A 458 17.37 -30.21 -3.00
N ALA A 459 18.45 -29.43 -2.83
CA ALA A 459 19.76 -29.96 -2.48
C ALA A 459 19.74 -30.69 -1.13
N LYS A 460 19.00 -30.19 -0.14
CA LYS A 460 18.81 -30.83 1.16
C LYS A 460 18.03 -32.14 1.04
N ASN A 461 16.90 -32.15 0.32
CA ASN A 461 16.09 -33.36 0.15
C ASN A 461 16.92 -34.47 -0.53
N LYS A 462 17.68 -34.11 -1.57
CA LYS A 462 18.59 -35.02 -2.27
C LYS A 462 19.72 -35.54 -1.38
N ALA A 463 20.25 -34.72 -0.48
CA ALA A 463 21.22 -35.17 0.52
C ALA A 463 20.61 -36.18 1.51
N GLU A 464 19.37 -35.95 1.96
CA GLU A 464 18.65 -36.86 2.87
C GLU A 464 18.29 -38.20 2.19
N GLU A 465 17.98 -38.20 0.88
CA GLU A 465 17.83 -39.43 0.09
C GLU A 465 19.15 -40.21 -0.03
N LEU A 466 20.25 -39.53 -0.36
CA LEU A 466 21.57 -40.15 -0.44
C LEU A 466 22.05 -40.69 0.93
N GLU A 467 21.70 -40.05 2.04
CA GLU A 467 21.98 -40.54 3.39
C GLU A 467 21.17 -41.81 3.71
N LYS A 468 19.89 -41.88 3.32
CA LYS A 468 19.05 -43.09 3.43
C LYS A 468 19.56 -44.23 2.55
N GLU A 469 20.01 -43.94 1.33
CA GLU A 469 20.62 -44.95 0.46
C GLU A 469 21.95 -45.46 1.04
N ASN A 470 22.83 -44.56 1.49
CA ASN A 470 24.13 -44.92 2.05
C ASN A 470 24.01 -45.71 3.37
N THR A 471 23.07 -45.35 4.25
CA THR A 471 22.77 -46.14 5.46
C THR A 471 22.17 -47.51 5.14
N SER A 472 21.32 -47.62 4.11
CA SER A 472 20.81 -48.90 3.60
C SER A 472 21.93 -49.79 3.03
N ILE A 473 22.81 -49.21 2.20
CA ILE A 473 24.00 -49.89 1.66
C ILE A 473 24.92 -50.36 2.79
N THR A 474 25.19 -49.51 3.78
CA THR A 474 26.02 -49.85 4.96
C THR A 474 25.43 -51.00 5.77
N ALA A 475 24.11 -51.00 6.02
CA ALA A 475 23.43 -52.10 6.71
C ALA A 475 23.44 -53.41 5.91
N SER A 476 23.32 -53.33 4.58
CA SER A 476 23.44 -54.47 3.67
C SER A 476 24.86 -55.06 3.66
N LEU A 477 25.87 -54.18 3.67
CA LEU A 477 27.29 -54.54 3.69
C LEU A 477 27.67 -55.21 5.02
N ALA A 478 27.31 -54.62 6.16
CA ALA A 478 27.54 -55.22 7.48
C ALA A 478 26.85 -56.59 7.64
N LYS A 479 25.66 -56.76 7.05
CA LYS A 479 24.97 -58.07 7.00
C LYS A 479 25.73 -59.08 6.13
N LYS A 480 26.39 -58.63 5.05
CA LYS A 480 27.22 -59.49 4.19
C LYS A 480 28.56 -59.85 4.83
N GLU A 481 29.16 -58.95 5.60
CA GLU A 481 30.31 -59.27 6.44
C GLU A 481 29.95 -60.34 7.48
N GLN A 482 28.82 -60.19 8.19
CA GLN A 482 28.34 -61.21 9.13
C GLN A 482 28.05 -62.58 8.47
N GLU A 483 27.53 -62.59 7.23
CA GLU A 483 27.32 -63.83 6.47
C GLU A 483 28.64 -64.50 6.04
N LEU A 484 29.68 -63.71 5.75
CA LEU A 484 31.02 -64.20 5.44
C LEU A 484 31.73 -64.74 6.69
N ASP A 485 31.64 -64.05 7.83
CA ASP A 485 32.21 -64.51 9.10
C ASP A 485 31.58 -65.82 9.57
N LEU A 486 30.25 -65.95 9.47
CA LEU A 486 29.56 -67.21 9.77
C LEU A 486 30.02 -68.35 8.85
N ARG A 487 30.20 -68.07 7.55
CA ARG A 487 30.72 -69.05 6.57
C ARG A 487 32.18 -69.43 6.83
N ASN A 488 33.00 -68.51 7.31
CA ASN A 488 34.36 -68.81 7.75
C ASN A 488 34.34 -69.70 9.00
N GLN A 489 33.47 -69.42 9.98
CA GLN A 489 33.35 -70.27 11.18
C GLN A 489 32.84 -71.68 10.86
N GLU A 490 31.81 -71.80 10.00
CA GLU A 490 31.31 -73.09 9.48
C GLU A 490 32.42 -73.89 8.78
N LYS A 491 33.29 -73.20 8.02
CA LYS A 491 34.44 -73.80 7.34
C LYS A 491 35.51 -74.26 8.34
N GLU A 492 35.87 -73.44 9.33
CA GLU A 492 36.85 -73.79 10.38
C GLU A 492 36.37 -74.98 11.22
N ASP A 493 35.10 -75.01 11.61
CA ASP A 493 34.48 -76.13 12.34
C ASP A 493 34.47 -77.41 11.48
N MET A 494 34.27 -77.29 10.17
CA MET A 494 34.35 -78.41 9.23
C MET A 494 35.79 -78.93 9.09
N GLU A 495 36.78 -78.04 8.93
CA GLU A 495 38.20 -78.40 8.85
C GLU A 495 38.68 -79.06 10.16
N ALA A 496 38.30 -78.53 11.33
CA ALA A 496 38.57 -79.14 12.63
C ALA A 496 37.83 -80.48 12.83
N SER A 497 36.67 -80.68 12.19
CA SER A 497 35.96 -81.96 12.20
C SER A 497 36.61 -83.00 11.29
N ILE A 498 37.06 -82.60 10.10
CA ILE A 498 37.84 -83.43 9.17
C ILE A 498 39.16 -83.85 9.84
N LEU A 499 39.85 -82.94 10.54
CA LEU A 499 41.08 -83.25 11.28
C LEU A 499 40.83 -84.30 12.38
N ARG A 500 39.76 -84.16 13.17
CA ARG A 500 39.38 -85.13 14.21
C ARG A 500 38.98 -86.50 13.64
N ILE A 501 38.37 -86.54 12.44
CA ILE A 501 38.08 -87.78 11.73
C ILE A 501 39.38 -88.42 11.21
N LYS A 502 40.29 -87.63 10.64
CA LYS A 502 41.61 -88.08 10.19
C LYS A 502 42.43 -88.70 11.32
N GLU A 503 42.51 -88.03 12.48
CA GLU A 503 43.19 -88.59 13.66
C GLU A 503 42.60 -89.92 14.13
N ARG A 504 41.27 -90.06 14.12
CA ARG A 504 40.60 -91.32 14.48
C ARG A 504 40.94 -92.42 13.50
N LEU A 505 40.90 -92.13 12.20
CA LEU A 505 41.24 -93.06 11.14
C LEU A 505 42.72 -93.49 11.22
N GLU A 506 43.65 -92.56 11.52
CA GLU A 506 45.07 -92.87 11.73
C GLU A 506 45.30 -93.78 12.96
N LYS A 507 44.55 -93.54 14.05
CA LYS A 507 44.56 -94.42 15.25
C LYS A 507 43.96 -95.79 14.95
N GLU A 508 42.86 -95.86 14.20
CA GLU A 508 42.18 -97.10 13.84
C GLU A 508 42.98 -97.95 12.84
N ILE A 509 43.65 -97.32 11.87
CA ILE A 509 44.67 -97.96 11.01
C ILE A 509 45.81 -98.53 11.85
N SER A 510 46.29 -97.80 12.85
CA SER A 510 47.37 -98.27 13.74
C SER A 510 46.93 -99.49 14.57
N ILE A 511 45.74 -99.45 15.16
CA ILE A 511 45.15 -100.58 15.92
C ILE A 511 44.91 -101.78 15.00
N HIS A 512 44.44 -101.57 13.76
CA HIS A 512 44.27 -102.65 12.78
C HIS A 512 45.62 -103.24 12.36
N LEU A 513 46.68 -102.44 12.26
CA LEU A 513 48.03 -102.93 11.95
C LEU A 513 48.57 -103.82 13.08
N GLU A 514 48.49 -103.38 14.34
CA GLU A 514 48.83 -104.20 15.52
C GLU A 514 47.98 -105.48 15.58
N THR A 515 46.68 -105.38 15.33
CA THR A 515 45.78 -106.54 15.38
C THR A 515 46.12 -107.54 14.28
N LYS A 516 46.49 -107.06 13.08
CA LYS A 516 46.96 -107.91 11.99
C LYS A 516 48.30 -108.60 12.31
N GLN A 517 49.22 -107.92 13.00
CA GLN A 517 50.45 -108.53 13.50
C GLN A 517 50.15 -109.65 14.51
N LYS A 518 49.30 -109.37 15.52
CA LYS A 518 48.87 -110.36 16.53
C LYS A 518 48.12 -111.54 15.91
N ILE A 519 47.35 -111.34 14.84
CA ILE A 519 46.73 -112.43 14.08
C ILE A 519 47.80 -113.29 13.41
N SER A 520 48.80 -112.69 12.74
CA SER A 520 49.92 -113.45 12.15
C SER A 520 50.67 -114.27 13.20
N GLU A 521 51.00 -113.68 14.35
CA GLU A 521 51.65 -114.36 15.47
C GLU A 521 50.82 -115.54 16.01
N LEU A 522 49.49 -115.40 16.05
CA LEU A 522 48.56 -116.46 16.46
C LEU A 522 48.36 -117.52 15.38
N GLU A 523 48.43 -117.17 14.09
CA GLU A 523 48.39 -118.10 12.96
C GLU A 523 49.67 -118.96 12.95
N ASP A 524 50.85 -118.35 13.11
CA ASP A 524 52.13 -119.05 13.28
C ASP A 524 52.11 -119.98 14.51
N THR A 525 51.62 -119.48 15.66
CA THR A 525 51.48 -120.29 16.90
C THR A 525 50.46 -121.42 16.75
N SER A 526 49.39 -121.20 15.99
CA SER A 526 48.38 -122.22 15.66
C SER A 526 48.98 -123.29 14.74
N SER A 527 49.79 -122.92 13.76
CA SER A 527 50.52 -123.88 12.90
C SER A 527 51.55 -124.70 13.68
N GLU A 528 52.31 -124.09 14.59
CA GLU A 528 53.21 -124.76 15.54
C GLU A 528 52.44 -125.78 16.40
N LEU A 529 51.29 -125.41 16.96
CA LEU A 529 50.44 -126.31 17.75
C LEU A 529 49.80 -127.42 16.91
N GLN A 530 49.36 -127.15 15.68
CA GLN A 530 48.83 -128.17 14.77
C GLN A 530 49.92 -129.18 14.38
N HIS A 531 51.15 -128.71 14.10
CA HIS A 531 52.30 -129.57 13.83
C HIS A 531 52.64 -130.45 15.05
N ARG A 532 52.58 -129.87 16.26
CA ARG A 532 52.77 -130.60 17.52
C ARG A 532 51.68 -131.66 17.77
N ILE A 533 50.41 -131.34 17.51
CA ILE A 533 49.30 -132.30 17.57
C ILE A 533 49.47 -133.41 16.52
N ALA A 534 49.91 -133.09 15.30
CA ALA A 534 50.18 -134.09 14.27
C ALA A 534 51.34 -135.04 14.67
N TYR A 535 52.38 -134.51 15.31
CA TYR A 535 53.48 -135.29 15.89
C TYR A 535 52.99 -136.18 17.03
N GLU A 536 52.22 -135.65 17.99
CA GLU A 536 51.62 -136.42 19.08
C GLU A 536 50.64 -137.50 18.58
N GLN A 537 49.87 -137.25 17.52
CA GLN A 537 49.04 -138.27 16.85
C GLN A 537 49.86 -139.32 16.08
N GLY A 538 51.11 -139.01 15.73
CA GLY A 538 52.08 -139.97 15.20
C GLY A 538 52.61 -140.88 16.31
N GLU A 539 53.05 -140.30 17.43
CA GLU A 539 53.46 -141.06 18.62
C GLU A 539 52.31 -141.88 19.21
N ARG A 540 51.09 -141.34 19.28
CA ARG A 540 49.91 -142.06 19.78
C ARG A 540 49.59 -143.30 18.94
N ARG A 541 49.77 -143.24 17.62
CA ARG A 541 49.65 -144.42 16.73
C ARG A 541 50.77 -145.45 16.94
N LYS A 542 51.98 -145.04 17.33
CA LYS A 542 53.02 -145.99 17.79
C LYS A 542 52.64 -146.61 19.13
N LEU A 543 52.13 -145.80 20.07
CA LEU A 543 51.74 -146.25 21.41
C LEU A 543 50.57 -147.23 21.37
N GLU A 544 49.56 -146.98 20.54
CA GLU A 544 48.45 -147.89 20.27
C GLU A 544 48.94 -149.23 19.67
N ALA A 545 49.94 -149.21 18.78
CA ALA A 545 50.57 -150.43 18.27
C ALA A 545 51.38 -151.20 19.33
N MET A 546 51.81 -150.55 20.41
CA MET A 546 52.48 -151.19 21.56
C MET A 546 51.50 -151.65 22.65
N LEU A 547 50.25 -151.14 22.66
CA LEU A 547 49.27 -151.38 23.72
C LEU A 547 48.53 -152.74 23.62
N ASN A 548 48.71 -153.49 22.52
CA ASN A 548 48.07 -154.81 22.34
C ASN A 548 48.69 -155.91 23.24
N ASN A 549 49.83 -155.65 23.89
CA ASN A 549 50.39 -156.46 24.97
C ASN A 549 50.09 -155.76 26.31
N GLY A 550 48.96 -156.11 26.95
CA GLY A 550 48.36 -155.26 27.98
C GLY A 550 48.95 -155.33 29.39
N SER A 551 48.86 -154.21 30.12
CA SER A 551 48.70 -154.14 31.59
C SER A 551 48.14 -152.78 32.04
N LEU A 552 47.49 -152.79 33.21
CA LEU A 552 46.81 -151.70 33.96
C LEU A 552 47.81 -150.67 34.55
N PRO A 553 47.41 -149.61 35.31
CA PRO A 553 46.11 -148.90 35.53
C PRO A 553 46.20 -147.40 35.08
N ASP A 554 45.30 -146.42 35.26
CA ASP A 554 44.05 -146.13 36.02
C ASP A 554 44.13 -145.15 37.26
N ASP A 555 43.24 -144.13 37.23
CA ASP A 555 42.75 -143.10 38.19
C ASP A 555 43.65 -141.98 38.87
N ALA A 556 42.95 -140.88 39.24
CA ALA A 556 43.18 -139.83 40.27
C ALA A 556 44.07 -138.56 40.00
N LYS A 557 43.82 -137.34 40.55
CA LYS A 557 42.60 -136.52 40.89
C LYS A 557 42.94 -135.17 41.61
N VAL A 558 42.09 -134.13 41.49
CA VAL A 558 41.89 -132.96 42.45
C VAL A 558 43.08 -131.94 42.55
N THR A 559 43.09 -130.66 43.01
CA THR A 559 42.27 -129.70 43.86
C THR A 559 42.36 -128.26 43.25
N ILE A 560 41.36 -127.35 43.23
CA ILE A 560 40.77 -126.40 44.24
C ILE A 560 41.73 -125.38 44.92
N SER A 561 41.49 -124.04 44.76
CA SER A 561 41.37 -122.98 45.82
C SER A 561 41.31 -121.49 45.33
N PRO A 562 40.51 -120.58 45.96
CA PRO A 562 40.51 -119.09 45.81
C PRO A 562 41.08 -118.39 47.10
N PRO A 563 40.75 -117.15 47.59
CA PRO A 563 40.01 -115.94 47.12
C PRO A 563 40.90 -114.63 47.26
N PRO A 564 40.60 -113.44 47.87
CA PRO A 564 39.36 -112.69 48.22
C PRO A 564 39.17 -111.20 47.70
N PRO A 565 39.38 -110.03 48.41
CA PRO A 565 38.35 -108.94 48.42
C PRO A 565 38.75 -107.40 48.35
N MET A 566 37.83 -106.55 47.86
CA MET A 566 37.22 -105.26 48.38
C MET A 566 38.04 -104.16 49.16
N PRO A 567 37.63 -102.84 49.22
CA PRO A 567 36.22 -102.34 49.21
C PRO A 567 35.84 -100.98 48.51
N ILE A 568 34.52 -100.75 48.54
CA ILE A 568 33.64 -99.58 48.24
C ILE A 568 33.69 -98.51 49.39
N PRO A 569 32.93 -97.36 49.49
CA PRO A 569 31.68 -96.86 48.84
C PRO A 569 31.64 -95.28 48.59
N PRO A 570 30.52 -94.47 48.69
CA PRO A 570 29.23 -94.43 47.95
C PRO A 570 28.89 -93.10 47.15
N PRO A 571 27.83 -92.26 47.41
CA PRO A 571 26.60 -92.13 46.56
C PRO A 571 26.14 -90.65 46.19
N PRO A 572 24.92 -90.36 45.63
CA PRO A 572 24.34 -90.81 44.35
C PRO A 572 23.61 -89.61 43.58
N PRO A 573 22.36 -89.62 43.03
CA PRO A 573 21.91 -88.70 41.94
C PRO A 573 20.60 -87.94 42.34
N PRO A 574 19.47 -87.79 41.57
CA PRO A 574 19.21 -87.78 40.12
C PRO A 574 18.24 -86.66 39.58
N GLN A 575 18.34 -86.38 38.27
CA GLN A 575 17.27 -86.22 37.26
C GLN A 575 15.94 -85.43 37.50
N LEU A 576 15.73 -84.45 36.59
CA LEU A 576 14.58 -84.30 35.65
C LEU A 576 13.25 -83.57 35.99
N ILE A 577 12.81 -82.82 34.95
CA ILE A 577 11.44 -82.58 34.43
C ILE A 577 10.66 -81.26 34.72
N ILE A 578 10.75 -80.33 33.75
CA ILE A 578 9.71 -79.53 33.04
C ILE A 578 8.53 -78.92 33.84
N LYS A 579 8.40 -77.57 33.85
CA LYS A 579 7.29 -76.82 33.18
C LYS A 579 7.40 -75.27 33.18
N SER A 580 7.23 -74.72 31.98
CA SER A 580 6.71 -73.39 31.57
C SER A 580 6.35 -72.32 32.63
N ASN A 581 6.95 -71.12 32.51
CA ASN A 581 6.27 -69.92 31.97
C ASN A 581 7.22 -68.71 31.83
N CYS A 582 6.87 -67.76 30.97
CA CYS A 582 7.61 -66.50 30.78
C CYS A 582 7.26 -65.46 31.87
N PRO A 583 8.21 -64.58 32.21
CA PRO A 583 7.92 -63.18 32.49
C PRO A 583 8.64 -62.24 31.49
N ALA A 584 8.07 -61.05 31.30
CA ALA A 584 8.65 -59.98 30.47
C ALA A 584 9.81 -59.24 31.20
N PRO A 585 10.69 -58.51 30.48
CA PRO A 585 11.66 -57.61 31.11
C PRO A 585 11.00 -56.53 31.98
N PRO A 586 11.72 -55.96 32.96
CA PRO A 586 11.16 -55.09 33.99
C PRO A 586 10.67 -53.72 33.46
N PRO A 587 9.76 -53.04 34.18
CA PRO A 587 9.23 -51.74 33.78
C PRO A 587 10.28 -50.64 33.72
N ALA A 588 10.13 -49.72 32.78
CA ALA A 588 10.88 -48.47 32.77
C ALA A 588 10.54 -47.60 34.00
N PRO A 589 11.49 -46.79 34.52
CA PRO A 589 11.19 -45.83 35.60
C PRO A 589 10.20 -44.77 35.11
N PRO A 590 9.36 -44.20 36.01
CA PRO A 590 8.40 -43.18 35.63
C PRO A 590 9.11 -41.90 35.20
N LEU A 591 8.93 -41.52 33.92
CA LEU A 591 9.22 -40.17 33.45
C LEU A 591 8.25 -39.19 34.13
N GLN A 592 8.71 -38.56 35.21
CA GLN A 592 8.04 -37.38 35.74
C GLN A 592 8.15 -36.27 34.68
N ILE A 593 7.00 -35.83 34.18
CA ILE A 593 6.92 -34.59 33.39
C ILE A 593 7.38 -33.45 34.32
N PRO A 594 8.48 -32.73 34.01
CA PRO A 594 8.80 -31.52 34.74
C PRO A 594 7.68 -30.50 34.47
N PRO A 595 7.16 -29.79 35.48
CA PRO A 595 6.34 -28.62 35.20
C PRO A 595 7.16 -27.66 34.32
N LEU A 596 6.56 -27.13 33.26
CA LEU A 596 7.23 -26.23 32.34
C LEU A 596 7.71 -24.97 33.08
N ASN A 597 9.01 -24.92 33.36
CA ASN A 597 9.70 -23.70 33.75
C ASN A 597 9.74 -22.74 32.55
N LEU A 598 8.61 -22.07 32.31
CA LEU A 598 8.56 -20.89 31.48
C LEU A 598 9.52 -19.85 32.09
N PRO A 599 10.48 -19.29 31.32
CA PRO A 599 11.28 -18.19 31.82
C PRO A 599 10.37 -16.98 32.11
N PRO A 600 10.54 -16.27 33.23
CA PRO A 600 9.78 -15.06 33.50
C PRO A 600 10.08 -14.00 32.44
N PRO A 601 9.08 -13.20 32.00
CA PRO A 601 9.30 -12.15 31.01
C PRO A 601 10.30 -11.09 31.53
N PRO A 602 11.11 -10.47 30.66
CA PRO A 602 12.19 -9.59 31.10
C PRO A 602 11.72 -8.37 31.89
N GLY A 603 12.36 -8.15 33.05
CA GLY A 603 12.62 -6.82 33.60
C GLY A 603 11.44 -5.87 33.75
N CYS A 604 10.44 -6.22 34.58
CA CYS A 604 9.60 -5.17 35.18
C CYS A 604 10.50 -4.17 35.91
N LEU A 605 10.29 -2.87 35.62
CA LEU A 605 10.99 -1.76 36.26
C LEU A 605 10.82 -1.80 37.79
N PRO A 606 11.77 -1.23 38.57
CA PRO A 606 11.70 -1.24 40.03
C PRO A 606 10.35 -0.72 40.54
N GLN A 607 9.75 -1.43 41.50
CA GLN A 607 8.53 -0.97 42.15
C GLN A 607 8.81 0.35 42.89
N LEU A 608 8.39 1.46 42.27
CA LEU A 608 8.23 2.74 42.94
C LEU A 608 7.39 2.53 44.20
N ALA A 609 7.92 3.01 45.34
CA ALA A 609 7.32 2.74 46.65
C ALA A 609 5.83 3.13 46.68
N VAL A 610 4.98 2.19 47.08
CA VAL A 610 3.53 2.42 47.20
C VAL A 610 3.30 3.56 48.19
N ARG A 611 2.87 4.71 47.67
CA ARG A 611 2.71 5.95 48.44
C ARG A 611 1.48 5.85 49.35
N GLN A 612 1.65 5.25 50.52
CA GLN A 612 0.59 5.09 51.51
C GLN A 612 -0.14 6.41 51.78
N ARG A 613 -1.47 6.37 51.72
CA ARG A 613 -2.33 7.57 51.76
C ARG A 613 -2.42 8.13 53.18
N SER A 614 -1.60 9.11 53.50
CA SER A 614 -1.41 9.69 54.84
C SER A 614 -2.50 10.67 55.29
N VAL A 615 -3.77 10.44 54.90
CA VAL A 615 -4.90 11.31 55.27
C VAL A 615 -5.82 10.54 56.21
N GLU A 616 -5.74 10.84 57.51
CA GLU A 616 -6.70 10.32 58.49
C GLU A 616 -8.08 10.97 58.29
N ILE A 617 -9.00 10.24 57.66
CA ILE A 617 -10.41 10.65 57.59
C ILE A 617 -10.99 10.58 59.01
N PRO A 618 -11.60 11.66 59.56
CA PRO A 618 -12.19 11.66 60.90
C PRO A 618 -13.25 10.56 61.11
N LYS A 619 -13.56 10.22 62.37
CA LYS A 619 -14.53 9.16 62.72
C LYS A 619 -15.88 9.80 63.09
N PRO A 620 -16.97 9.52 62.34
CA PRO A 620 -18.31 9.96 62.73
C PRO A 620 -18.72 9.43 64.11
N SER A 621 -19.49 10.23 64.84
CA SER A 621 -20.02 9.88 66.17
C SER A 621 -21.17 8.87 66.09
N ALA A 622 -21.82 8.74 64.93
CA ALA A 622 -22.93 7.83 64.67
C ALA A 622 -22.87 7.27 63.22
N PRO A 623 -23.48 6.11 62.93
CA PRO A 623 -23.60 5.62 61.56
C PRO A 623 -24.45 6.57 60.70
N LEU A 624 -23.91 7.02 59.56
CA LEU A 624 -24.56 7.95 58.65
C LEU A 624 -25.20 7.24 57.45
N LYS A 625 -26.15 7.90 56.78
CA LYS A 625 -26.67 7.49 55.47
C LYS A 625 -25.54 7.51 54.42
N SER A 626 -25.31 6.39 53.74
CA SER A 626 -24.28 6.29 52.69
C SER A 626 -24.63 7.11 51.43
N PHE A 627 -23.67 7.91 50.95
CA PHE A 627 -23.78 8.63 49.68
C PHE A 627 -23.45 7.68 48.50
N ASN A 628 -24.41 7.45 47.60
CA ASN A 628 -24.33 6.44 46.53
C ASN A 628 -23.47 6.87 45.31
N TRP A 629 -22.20 7.21 45.53
CA TRP A 629 -21.26 7.64 44.49
C TRP A 629 -20.59 6.51 43.69
N ALA A 630 -20.03 6.87 42.53
CA ALA A 630 -19.19 5.99 41.71
C ALA A 630 -17.70 6.35 41.89
N LYS A 631 -17.05 5.69 42.86
CA LYS A 631 -15.61 5.81 43.17
C LYS A 631 -14.72 5.54 41.95
N LEU A 632 -13.65 6.34 41.82
CA LEU A 632 -12.60 6.16 40.82
C LEU A 632 -11.47 5.28 41.37
N PRO A 633 -10.97 4.27 40.63
CA PRO A 633 -9.77 3.52 41.00
C PRO A 633 -8.50 4.39 40.93
N GLU A 634 -7.53 4.11 41.79
CA GLU A 634 -6.25 4.82 41.89
C GLU A 634 -5.49 4.87 40.56
N THR A 635 -5.46 3.77 39.83
CA THR A 635 -4.88 3.63 38.48
C THR A 635 -5.52 4.50 37.40
N LYS A 636 -6.62 5.23 37.73
CA LYS A 636 -7.32 6.16 36.82
C LYS A 636 -7.38 7.59 37.36
N VAL A 637 -6.58 7.92 38.38
CA VAL A 637 -6.47 9.27 38.96
C VAL A 637 -5.52 10.16 38.15
N ALA A 638 -4.41 9.61 37.64
CA ALA A 638 -3.43 10.33 36.84
C ALA A 638 -4.08 10.95 35.58
N GLY A 639 -3.72 12.20 35.26
CA GLY A 639 -4.31 12.95 34.14
C GLY A 639 -5.73 13.48 34.40
N THR A 640 -6.29 13.32 35.61
CA THR A 640 -7.61 13.85 35.97
C THR A 640 -7.52 14.96 37.01
N VAL A 641 -8.60 15.74 37.17
CA VAL A 641 -8.74 16.79 38.20
C VAL A 641 -8.44 16.30 39.63
N TRP A 642 -8.56 15.00 39.88
CA TRP A 642 -8.32 14.36 41.17
C TRP A 642 -6.84 14.23 41.53
N ALA A 643 -5.91 14.34 40.57
CA ALA A 643 -4.47 14.21 40.82
C ALA A 643 -3.89 15.34 41.68
N ASP A 644 -4.49 16.54 41.62
CA ASP A 644 -4.05 17.76 42.32
C ASP A 644 -5.08 18.24 43.37
N ILE A 645 -5.93 17.32 43.87
CA ILE A 645 -6.88 17.58 44.96
C ILE A 645 -6.35 16.92 46.25
N ASP A 646 -6.35 17.67 47.35
CA ASP A 646 -5.96 17.23 48.68
C ASP A 646 -7.12 17.48 49.66
N GLU A 647 -7.94 16.44 49.90
CA GLU A 647 -9.09 16.57 50.81
C GLU A 647 -8.71 16.77 52.28
N GLY A 648 -7.46 16.49 52.67
CA GLY A 648 -7.01 16.57 54.07
C GLY A 648 -7.18 17.98 54.67
N LYS A 649 -6.90 18.99 53.85
CA LYS A 649 -7.05 20.41 54.24
C LYS A 649 -8.51 20.83 54.42
N MET A 650 -9.48 20.14 53.81
CA MET A 650 -10.90 20.49 53.90
C MET A 650 -11.53 20.09 55.22
N TYR A 651 -11.05 19.02 55.88
CA TYR A 651 -11.64 18.56 57.16
C TYR A 651 -11.50 19.60 58.29
N SER A 652 -10.53 20.51 58.21
CA SER A 652 -10.40 21.66 59.14
C SER A 652 -11.44 22.76 58.90
N SER A 653 -12.18 22.72 57.79
CA SER A 653 -13.17 23.73 57.38
C SER A 653 -14.62 23.26 57.47
N ILE A 654 -14.86 21.95 57.35
CA ILE A 654 -16.21 21.35 57.40
C ILE A 654 -16.67 21.26 58.87
N ASP A 655 -17.91 21.66 59.16
CA ASP A 655 -18.53 21.33 60.44
C ASP A 655 -19.06 19.89 60.39
N LEU A 656 -18.29 18.97 60.99
CA LEU A 656 -18.62 17.54 61.00
C LEU A 656 -19.71 17.20 62.04
N GLU A 657 -19.87 18.00 63.09
CA GLU A 657 -20.89 17.78 64.13
C GLU A 657 -22.29 18.04 63.55
N THR A 658 -22.43 19.05 62.69
CA THR A 658 -23.67 19.31 61.94
C THR A 658 -23.94 18.25 60.87
N VAL A 659 -22.91 17.67 60.23
CA VAL A 659 -23.10 16.52 59.31
C VAL A 659 -23.68 15.32 60.06
N ASP A 660 -23.13 14.98 61.22
CA ASP A 660 -23.57 13.85 62.02
C ASP A 660 -25.03 14.03 62.50
N LYS A 661 -25.38 15.24 62.96
CA LYS A 661 -26.75 15.61 63.34
C LYS A 661 -27.75 15.60 62.18
N LEU A 662 -27.34 15.89 60.94
CA LEU A 662 -28.24 15.96 59.78
C LEU A 662 -28.43 14.63 59.04
N PHE A 663 -27.47 13.70 59.07
CA PHE A 663 -27.46 12.51 58.21
C PHE A 663 -27.35 11.16 58.95
N CYS A 664 -27.48 11.13 60.28
CA CYS A 664 -27.55 9.89 61.09
C CYS A 664 -28.60 8.87 60.57
N ALA A 665 -28.31 7.57 60.65
CA ALA A 665 -29.08 6.52 59.98
C ALA A 665 -30.43 6.14 60.65
N TYR A 666 -30.69 6.54 61.89
CA TYR A 666 -31.87 6.10 62.66
C TYR A 666 -32.70 7.27 63.20
N GLN A 667 -34.00 7.34 62.85
CA GLN A 667 -35.14 7.21 63.79
C GLN A 667 -36.52 7.41 63.11
N ASN A 668 -37.45 6.49 63.43
CA ASN A 668 -38.94 6.50 63.41
C ASN A 668 -39.78 7.06 62.22
N GLN A 669 -40.92 6.39 62.00
CA GLN A 669 -41.90 6.65 60.93
C GLN A 669 -43.20 7.30 61.44
N LYS A 670 -43.90 8.03 60.57
CA LYS A 670 -45.38 8.06 60.49
C LYS A 670 -45.83 8.59 59.09
N PRO A 671 -46.84 7.99 58.43
CA PRO A 671 -47.19 8.30 57.03
C PRO A 671 -48.38 9.28 56.86
N THR A 672 -48.55 9.87 55.67
CA THR A 672 -49.85 10.46 55.23
C THR A 672 -49.95 10.66 53.69
N ASN A 673 -51.01 10.05 53.14
CA ASN A 673 -51.72 10.05 51.84
C ASN A 673 -51.47 11.11 50.72
N GLY A 674 -51.65 10.63 49.47
CA GLY A 674 -52.41 11.32 48.38
C GLY A 674 -51.63 12.21 47.39
N THR A 675 -52.08 12.47 46.14
CA THR A 675 -53.14 11.88 45.26
C THR A 675 -52.83 12.24 43.78
N THR A 676 -53.41 11.54 42.80
CA THR A 676 -53.24 11.70 41.32
C THR A 676 -54.11 12.80 40.67
N ALA A 677 -53.70 13.30 39.48
CA ALA A 677 -54.54 14.07 38.54
C ALA A 677 -54.06 13.90 37.07
N ALA A 678 -54.91 14.22 36.07
CA ALA A 678 -54.68 14.05 34.61
C ALA A 678 -55.48 15.10 33.77
N ASN A 679 -55.66 14.86 32.44
CA ASN A 679 -56.41 15.64 31.42
C ASN A 679 -55.72 16.95 30.93
N GLU A 680 -56.02 17.62 29.79
CA GLU A 680 -56.99 17.50 28.64
C GLU A 680 -56.41 18.30 27.42
N GLY A 681 -56.88 18.31 26.14
CA GLY A 681 -57.88 17.53 25.39
C GLY A 681 -58.86 18.37 24.52
N SER A 682 -58.69 18.54 23.19
CA SER A 682 -59.70 19.23 22.33
C SER A 682 -59.60 19.11 20.77
N SER A 683 -60.70 19.45 20.05
CA SER A 683 -60.96 19.50 18.57
C SER A 683 -61.78 20.79 18.20
N GLU A 684 -62.49 21.09 17.09
CA GLU A 684 -62.93 20.57 15.75
C GLU A 684 -63.42 21.82 14.93
N ASP A 685 -64.02 21.92 13.71
CA ASP A 685 -64.47 21.18 12.50
C ASP A 685 -64.35 22.23 11.32
N LEU A 686 -64.87 21.95 10.10
CA LEU A 686 -65.76 22.84 9.31
C LEU A 686 -65.48 23.01 7.77
N ARG A 687 -65.97 22.01 7.01
CA ARG A 687 -66.94 22.13 5.87
C ARG A 687 -66.64 22.85 4.50
N LYS A 688 -66.58 22.00 3.45
CA LYS A 688 -67.41 21.94 2.20
C LYS A 688 -67.35 23.02 1.07
N THR A 689 -67.07 22.55 -0.16
CA THR A 689 -67.47 23.08 -1.51
C THR A 689 -67.14 22.02 -2.60
N GLY A 690 -67.47 22.09 -3.91
CA GLY A 690 -68.16 23.14 -4.70
C GLY A 690 -68.67 22.79 -6.15
N SER A 691 -68.51 21.57 -6.69
CA SER A 691 -69.00 21.07 -8.01
C SER A 691 -68.20 21.39 -9.32
N ASN A 692 -68.41 20.53 -10.33
CA ASN A 692 -68.08 20.56 -11.78
C ASN A 692 -66.65 20.90 -12.30
N LYS A 693 -66.06 19.94 -13.05
CA LYS A 693 -65.21 20.16 -14.24
C LYS A 693 -65.15 18.92 -15.14
N SER A 694 -64.59 19.04 -16.34
CA SER A 694 -64.56 18.01 -17.40
C SER A 694 -63.76 16.75 -17.03
N LYS A 695 -64.06 15.63 -17.71
CA LYS A 695 -63.16 14.46 -17.74
C LYS A 695 -61.91 14.82 -18.55
N VAL A 696 -60.85 15.17 -17.84
CA VAL A 696 -59.48 15.24 -18.36
C VAL A 696 -58.81 13.91 -18.04
N LEU A 697 -57.94 13.38 -18.91
CA LEU A 697 -57.31 12.09 -18.68
C LEU A 697 -56.20 12.24 -17.62
N SER A 698 -56.21 11.39 -16.60
CA SER A 698 -55.25 11.38 -15.49
C SER A 698 -54.70 9.96 -15.41
N VAL A 699 -53.41 9.81 -15.71
CA VAL A 699 -52.66 8.55 -15.63
C VAL A 699 -52.19 8.33 -14.18
N ILE A 700 -51.92 9.42 -13.48
CA ILE A 700 -51.49 9.43 -12.07
C ILE A 700 -52.70 9.34 -11.13
N ASP A 701 -52.52 8.73 -9.96
CA ASP A 701 -53.49 8.74 -8.85
C ASP A 701 -54.02 10.15 -8.54
N GLY A 702 -55.35 10.26 -8.41
CA GLY A 702 -56.02 11.55 -8.26
C GLY A 702 -55.60 12.37 -7.04
N ARG A 703 -55.14 11.73 -5.95
CA ARG A 703 -54.65 12.44 -4.75
C ARG A 703 -53.24 12.98 -4.99
N ARG A 704 -52.37 12.23 -5.67
CA ARG A 704 -51.04 12.71 -6.09
C ARG A 704 -51.14 13.79 -7.17
N ALA A 705 -52.02 13.63 -8.16
CA ALA A 705 -52.30 14.64 -9.19
C ALA A 705 -52.85 15.95 -8.59
N GLN A 706 -53.76 15.86 -7.61
CA GLN A 706 -54.24 17.03 -6.87
C GLN A 706 -53.12 17.72 -6.08
N ASN A 707 -52.30 16.96 -5.35
CA ASN A 707 -51.16 17.52 -4.60
C ASN A 707 -50.11 18.19 -5.51
N CYS A 708 -49.85 17.60 -6.69
CA CYS A 708 -48.97 18.18 -7.72
C CYS A 708 -49.54 19.50 -8.25
N THR A 709 -50.84 19.51 -8.60
CA THR A 709 -51.54 20.73 -9.05
C THR A 709 -51.52 21.84 -7.99
N ILE A 710 -51.61 21.47 -6.70
CA ILE A 710 -51.46 22.43 -5.58
C ILE A 710 -50.04 23.00 -5.53
N LEU A 711 -48.99 22.19 -5.68
CA LEU A 711 -47.60 22.69 -5.76
C LEU A 711 -47.40 23.66 -6.93
N LEU A 712 -47.85 23.29 -8.14
CA LEU A 712 -47.74 24.13 -9.34
C LEU A 712 -48.50 25.45 -9.21
N SER A 713 -49.60 25.49 -8.44
CA SER A 713 -50.32 26.74 -8.16
C SER A 713 -49.62 27.66 -7.14
N LYS A 714 -48.77 27.11 -6.25
CA LYS A 714 -47.89 27.89 -5.35
C LYS A 714 -46.69 28.49 -6.08
N LEU A 715 -46.09 27.72 -6.99
CA LEU A 715 -44.89 28.13 -7.75
C LEU A 715 -45.15 29.32 -8.68
N LYS A 716 -46.37 29.46 -9.24
CA LYS A 716 -46.79 30.56 -10.13
C LYS A 716 -45.91 30.75 -11.38
N MET A 717 -45.18 29.72 -11.79
CA MET A 717 -44.35 29.67 -12.99
C MET A 717 -44.97 28.74 -14.03
N SER A 718 -44.51 28.84 -15.28
CA SER A 718 -44.81 27.84 -16.31
C SER A 718 -44.07 26.52 -16.03
N ASP A 719 -44.59 25.43 -16.56
CA ASP A 719 -44.03 24.09 -16.34
C ASP A 719 -42.63 23.99 -17.01
N GLU A 720 -42.44 24.67 -18.14
CA GLU A 720 -41.17 24.83 -18.85
C GLU A 720 -40.19 25.79 -18.16
N GLU A 721 -40.67 26.77 -17.38
CA GLU A 721 -39.83 27.65 -16.55
C GLU A 721 -39.26 26.90 -15.35
N ILE A 722 -40.09 26.07 -14.69
CA ILE A 722 -39.67 25.19 -13.60
C ILE A 722 -38.60 24.21 -14.12
N ALA A 723 -38.83 23.59 -15.28
CA ALA A 723 -37.84 22.72 -15.93
C ALA A 723 -36.50 23.43 -16.20
N ARG A 724 -36.53 24.66 -16.76
CA ARG A 724 -35.32 25.47 -17.01
C ARG A 724 -34.55 25.82 -15.74
N VAL A 725 -35.22 26.20 -14.65
CA VAL A 725 -34.54 26.55 -13.39
C VAL A 725 -33.92 25.32 -12.71
N ILE A 726 -34.50 24.13 -12.86
CA ILE A 726 -33.93 22.87 -12.36
C ILE A 726 -32.73 22.41 -13.23
N LEU A 727 -32.79 22.61 -14.54
CA LEU A 727 -31.68 22.34 -15.45
C LEU A 727 -30.46 23.24 -15.17
N ASP A 728 -30.70 24.52 -14.90
CA ASP A 728 -29.68 25.53 -14.53
C ASP A 728 -29.32 25.50 -13.02
N MET A 729 -29.71 24.46 -12.27
CA MET A 729 -29.34 24.28 -10.86
C MET A 729 -29.61 25.51 -9.96
N ASP A 730 -30.71 26.21 -10.25
CA ASP A 730 -31.21 27.40 -9.55
C ASP A 730 -30.09 28.41 -9.22
N THR A 731 -29.39 28.90 -10.25
CA THR A 731 -28.38 29.96 -10.16
C THR A 731 -28.92 31.26 -9.56
N LYS A 732 -30.20 31.56 -9.80
CA LYS A 732 -30.88 32.81 -9.45
C LYS A 732 -31.66 32.75 -8.12
N ASP A 733 -31.57 31.63 -7.40
CA ASP A 733 -32.25 31.36 -6.12
C ASP A 733 -33.78 31.57 -6.16
N ILE A 734 -34.41 31.22 -7.29
CA ILE A 734 -35.84 31.42 -7.58
C ILE A 734 -36.71 30.41 -6.83
N LEU A 735 -36.22 29.19 -6.58
CA LEU A 735 -37.01 28.12 -5.94
C LEU A 735 -36.80 28.10 -4.41
N PRO A 736 -37.81 28.39 -3.58
CA PRO A 736 -37.72 28.21 -2.14
C PRO A 736 -37.37 26.77 -1.75
N LEU A 737 -36.62 26.58 -0.66
CA LEU A 737 -36.19 25.25 -0.19
C LEU A 737 -37.38 24.28 -0.01
N ASP A 738 -38.48 24.74 0.56
CA ASP A 738 -39.68 23.90 0.78
C ASP A 738 -40.37 23.53 -0.55
N MET A 739 -40.27 24.38 -1.59
CA MET A 739 -40.72 24.07 -2.94
C MET A 739 -39.82 23.01 -3.60
N VAL A 740 -38.49 23.09 -3.46
CA VAL A 740 -37.55 22.06 -3.94
C VAL A 740 -37.82 20.72 -3.23
N GLU A 741 -38.07 20.73 -1.92
CA GLU A 741 -38.46 19.54 -1.15
C GLU A 741 -39.86 19.01 -1.49
N GLN A 742 -40.77 19.86 -1.96
CA GLN A 742 -42.07 19.44 -2.48
C GLN A 742 -41.92 18.84 -3.90
N LEU A 743 -41.15 19.45 -4.80
CA LEU A 743 -40.84 18.95 -6.15
C LEU A 743 -40.20 17.55 -6.11
N LEU A 744 -39.31 17.27 -5.14
CA LEU A 744 -38.66 15.98 -4.98
C LEU A 744 -39.64 14.83 -4.69
N LYS A 745 -40.84 15.14 -4.15
CA LYS A 745 -41.92 14.16 -3.90
C LYS A 745 -42.74 13.85 -5.17
N PHE A 746 -42.47 14.54 -6.28
CA PHE A 746 -43.14 14.37 -7.56
C PHE A 746 -42.18 13.87 -8.66
N THR A 747 -41.12 13.15 -8.32
CA THR A 747 -40.39 12.35 -9.30
C THR A 747 -41.31 11.24 -9.86
N PRO A 748 -41.44 11.06 -11.19
CA PRO A 748 -42.13 9.91 -11.77
C PRO A 748 -41.32 8.62 -11.60
N GLY A 749 -42.01 7.50 -11.34
CA GLY A 749 -41.38 6.17 -11.37
C GLY A 749 -41.08 5.72 -12.82
N PRO A 750 -40.23 4.69 -13.03
CA PRO A 750 -39.91 4.20 -14.38
C PRO A 750 -41.15 3.78 -15.17
N ASP A 751 -42.06 3.06 -14.52
CA ASP A 751 -43.32 2.58 -15.13
C ASP A 751 -44.26 3.76 -15.46
N GLU A 752 -44.24 4.80 -14.62
CA GLU A 752 -45.06 6.01 -14.83
C GLU A 752 -44.50 6.87 -15.96
N ALA A 753 -43.17 6.97 -16.09
CA ALA A 753 -42.53 7.66 -17.19
C ALA A 753 -42.81 6.96 -18.53
N ALA A 754 -42.76 5.62 -18.57
CA ALA A 754 -43.11 4.85 -19.76
C ALA A 754 -44.59 5.04 -20.16
N LEU A 755 -45.51 5.03 -19.18
CA LEU A 755 -46.94 5.20 -19.44
C LEU A 755 -47.32 6.65 -19.84
N LEU A 756 -46.58 7.66 -19.36
CA LEU A 756 -46.69 9.04 -19.84
C LEU A 756 -46.13 9.20 -21.27
N GLU A 757 -45.06 8.48 -21.62
CA GLU A 757 -44.49 8.45 -22.97
C GLU A 757 -45.45 7.79 -23.99
N GLU A 758 -46.17 6.73 -23.60
CA GLU A 758 -47.20 6.09 -24.44
C GLU A 758 -48.35 7.05 -24.79
N HIS A 759 -48.68 7.98 -23.89
CA HIS A 759 -49.69 9.02 -24.09
C HIS A 759 -49.14 10.36 -24.64
N SER A 760 -47.86 10.41 -25.03
CA SER A 760 -47.18 11.64 -25.51
C SER A 760 -47.76 12.27 -26.78
N PHE A 761 -48.65 11.57 -27.50
CA PHE A 761 -49.32 12.09 -28.70
C PHE A 761 -50.58 12.93 -28.43
N ASP A 762 -51.06 13.00 -27.18
CA ASP A 762 -52.30 13.72 -26.80
C ASP A 762 -52.13 14.56 -25.50
N LEU A 763 -51.00 15.30 -25.42
CA LEU A 763 -50.60 16.08 -24.23
C LEU A 763 -51.59 17.18 -23.81
N ASP A 764 -52.51 17.57 -24.70
CA ASP A 764 -53.54 18.58 -24.43
C ASP A 764 -54.84 17.99 -23.83
N SER A 765 -55.01 16.65 -23.83
CA SER A 765 -56.10 15.96 -23.11
C SER A 765 -55.72 15.44 -21.72
N LEU A 766 -54.41 15.42 -21.42
CA LEU A 766 -53.85 15.09 -20.10
C LEU A 766 -54.07 16.20 -19.06
N ALA A 767 -54.16 15.81 -17.79
CA ALA A 767 -54.25 16.77 -16.69
C ALA A 767 -52.90 17.46 -16.43
N ARG A 768 -52.94 18.67 -15.85
CA ARG A 768 -51.73 19.50 -15.65
C ARG A 768 -50.64 18.80 -14.84
N ALA A 769 -51.01 17.96 -13.86
CA ALA A 769 -50.05 17.19 -13.09
C ALA A 769 -49.27 16.18 -13.94
N ASP A 770 -49.98 15.50 -14.85
CA ASP A 770 -49.47 14.47 -15.76
C ASP A 770 -48.58 15.11 -16.84
N ARG A 771 -49.02 16.23 -17.44
CA ARG A 771 -48.19 17.05 -18.34
C ARG A 771 -46.91 17.52 -17.66
N PHE A 772 -46.99 17.98 -16.41
CA PHE A 772 -45.80 18.38 -15.64
C PHE A 772 -44.88 17.19 -15.34
N LEU A 773 -45.41 16.01 -14.96
CA LEU A 773 -44.58 14.81 -14.75
C LEU A 773 -43.87 14.37 -16.04
N TYR A 774 -44.50 14.56 -17.20
CA TYR A 774 -43.90 14.29 -18.51
C TYR A 774 -42.82 15.31 -18.90
N GLU A 775 -42.98 16.61 -18.61
CA GLU A 775 -41.90 17.57 -18.88
C GLU A 775 -40.68 17.39 -17.96
N ILE A 776 -40.87 16.93 -16.72
CA ILE A 776 -39.74 16.64 -15.81
C ILE A 776 -39.11 15.26 -16.03
N SER A 777 -39.79 14.28 -16.62
CA SER A 777 -39.17 12.96 -16.94
C SER A 777 -38.04 13.10 -17.95
N LYS A 778 -38.15 14.09 -18.85
CA LYS A 778 -37.11 14.49 -19.82
C LYS A 778 -35.87 15.13 -19.18
N ILE A 779 -35.92 15.53 -17.90
CA ILE A 779 -34.81 16.19 -17.22
C ILE A 779 -33.81 15.13 -16.73
N ALA A 780 -32.70 14.98 -17.47
CA ALA A 780 -31.62 14.08 -17.11
C ALA A 780 -31.15 14.28 -15.65
N HIS A 781 -31.27 13.22 -14.85
CA HIS A 781 -30.95 13.16 -13.42
C HIS A 781 -31.78 14.09 -12.52
N TYR A 782 -33.08 14.30 -12.82
CA TYR A 782 -34.01 15.14 -12.05
C TYR A 782 -33.95 14.95 -10.52
N ASP A 783 -34.06 13.71 -10.03
CA ASP A 783 -33.99 13.40 -8.60
C ASP A 783 -32.64 13.83 -7.98
N GLN A 784 -31.53 13.50 -8.63
CA GLN A 784 -30.19 13.83 -8.13
C GLN A 784 -29.93 15.35 -8.17
N ARG A 785 -30.46 16.06 -9.17
CA ARG A 785 -30.43 17.53 -9.25
C ARG A 785 -31.20 18.15 -8.09
N LEU A 786 -32.43 17.73 -7.84
CA LEU A 786 -33.23 18.24 -6.72
C LEU A 786 -32.60 17.92 -5.36
N ARG A 787 -32.08 16.71 -5.13
CA ARG A 787 -31.33 16.37 -3.90
C ARG A 787 -30.10 17.28 -3.72
N SER A 788 -29.38 17.56 -4.80
CA SER A 788 -28.23 18.48 -4.79
C SER A 788 -28.65 19.92 -4.50
N LEU A 789 -29.82 20.37 -4.97
CA LEU A 789 -30.38 21.68 -4.63
C LEU A 789 -30.83 21.78 -3.16
N VAL A 790 -31.46 20.73 -2.62
CA VAL A 790 -31.80 20.65 -1.18
C VAL A 790 -30.52 20.71 -0.34
N TYR A 791 -29.45 20.02 -0.75
CA TYR A 791 -28.14 20.09 -0.09
C TYR A 791 -27.53 21.51 -0.17
N LYS A 792 -27.41 22.09 -1.38
CA LYS A 792 -26.93 23.46 -1.65
C LYS A 792 -27.60 24.48 -0.73
N LYS A 793 -28.94 24.46 -0.65
CA LYS A 793 -29.74 25.41 0.13
C LYS A 793 -29.70 25.14 1.65
N LYS A 794 -29.46 23.91 2.11
CA LYS A 794 -29.30 23.59 3.55
C LYS A 794 -27.89 23.76 4.09
N PHE A 795 -26.87 23.73 3.24
CA PHE A 795 -25.46 23.71 3.65
C PHE A 795 -25.07 24.86 4.59
N ILE A 796 -25.49 26.09 4.28
CA ILE A 796 -25.20 27.27 5.10
C ILE A 796 -25.85 27.15 6.49
N THR A 797 -27.13 26.75 6.55
CA THR A 797 -27.87 26.54 7.81
C THR A 797 -27.21 25.47 8.68
N TRP A 798 -26.84 24.32 8.10
CA TRP A 798 -26.14 23.26 8.81
C TRP A 798 -24.74 23.70 9.29
N THR A 799 -24.02 24.47 8.49
CA THR A 799 -22.71 25.02 8.87
C THR A 799 -22.85 25.94 10.09
N GLY A 800 -23.81 26.88 10.08
CA GLY A 800 -24.08 27.76 11.22
C GLY A 800 -24.56 27.03 12.48
N GLU A 801 -25.41 25.99 12.33
CA GLU A 801 -25.80 25.12 13.44
C GLU A 801 -24.61 24.39 14.07
N VAL A 802 -23.72 23.83 13.24
CA VAL A 802 -22.54 23.08 13.70
C VAL A 802 -21.50 24.02 14.30
N GLU A 803 -21.25 25.19 13.70
CA GLU A 803 -20.34 26.21 14.25
C GLU A 803 -20.85 26.70 15.61
N GLY A 804 -22.13 27.05 15.73
CA GLY A 804 -22.73 27.50 16.99
C GLY A 804 -22.64 26.45 18.09
N ARG A 805 -22.98 25.18 17.79
CA ARG A 805 -22.83 24.06 18.73
C ARG A 805 -21.37 23.83 19.12
N THR A 806 -20.45 23.89 18.16
CA THR A 806 -19.00 23.69 18.39
C THR A 806 -18.43 24.81 19.26
N LYS A 807 -18.80 26.06 19.01
CA LYS A 807 -18.41 27.22 19.84
C LYS A 807 -18.87 27.07 21.28
N ILE A 808 -20.13 26.69 21.50
CA ILE A 808 -20.70 26.44 22.83
C ILE A 808 -19.94 25.30 23.54
N VAL A 809 -19.66 24.19 22.85
CA VAL A 809 -18.91 23.05 23.43
C VAL A 809 -17.47 23.45 23.76
N MET A 810 -16.78 24.21 22.91
CA MET A 810 -15.42 24.68 23.13
C MET A 810 -15.34 25.68 24.30
N GLU A 811 -16.32 26.56 24.42
CA GLU A 811 -16.40 27.55 25.50
C GLU A 811 -16.75 26.89 26.84
N ALA A 812 -17.76 26.01 26.87
CA ALA A 812 -18.09 25.22 28.05
C ALA A 812 -16.92 24.33 28.51
N SER A 813 -16.21 23.69 27.58
CA SER A 813 -15.02 22.88 27.89
C SER A 813 -13.89 23.73 28.47
N ARG A 814 -13.66 24.93 27.92
CA ARG A 814 -12.67 25.89 28.40
C ARG A 814 -12.98 26.37 29.82
N GLU A 815 -14.23 26.70 30.11
CA GLU A 815 -14.66 27.12 31.45
C GLU A 815 -14.59 25.96 32.47
N VAL A 816 -15.08 24.78 32.12
CA VAL A 816 -14.99 23.59 32.99
C VAL A 816 -13.52 23.25 33.32
N ALA A 817 -12.61 23.31 32.34
CA ALA A 817 -11.19 23.04 32.55
C ALA A 817 -10.47 24.11 33.39
N ARG A 818 -10.90 25.38 33.32
CA ARG A 818 -10.26 26.51 34.02
C ARG A 818 -10.91 26.86 35.37
N SER A 819 -12.12 26.37 35.65
CA SER A 819 -12.90 26.75 36.83
C SER A 819 -12.30 26.23 38.15
N ARG A 820 -11.50 27.10 38.80
CA ARG A 820 -11.01 26.90 40.18
C ARG A 820 -12.16 26.72 41.18
N ARG A 821 -13.32 27.35 40.93
CA ARG A 821 -14.55 27.21 41.73
C ARG A 821 -15.10 25.79 41.66
N LEU A 822 -15.21 25.22 40.45
CA LEU A 822 -15.67 23.84 40.26
C LEU A 822 -14.72 22.84 40.93
N ARG A 823 -13.40 23.03 40.81
CA ARG A 823 -12.40 22.18 41.50
C ARG A 823 -12.61 22.17 43.02
N LYS A 824 -12.89 23.32 43.65
CA LYS A 824 -13.20 23.39 45.10
C LYS A 824 -14.54 22.74 45.48
N LEU A 825 -15.56 22.82 44.63
CA LEU A 825 -16.81 22.09 44.85
C LEU A 825 -16.61 20.55 44.78
N LEU A 826 -15.81 20.08 43.82
CA LEU A 826 -15.47 18.66 43.67
C LEU A 826 -14.66 18.13 44.87
N GLU A 827 -13.69 18.91 45.34
CA GLU A 827 -12.88 18.64 46.54
C GLU A 827 -13.76 18.57 47.82
N LEU A 828 -14.75 19.46 47.96
CA LEU A 828 -15.71 19.45 49.07
C LEU A 828 -16.60 18.19 49.05
N VAL A 829 -17.11 17.80 47.88
CA VAL A 829 -17.91 16.57 47.71
C VAL A 829 -17.06 15.32 47.98
N LEU A 830 -15.76 15.35 47.63
CA LEU A 830 -14.83 14.24 47.91
C LEU A 830 -14.65 14.04 49.42
N ALA A 831 -14.39 15.12 50.16
CA ALA A 831 -14.21 15.09 51.61
C ALA A 831 -15.46 14.57 52.35
N LEU A 832 -16.65 15.10 52.00
CA LEU A 832 -17.93 14.66 52.56
C LEU A 832 -18.26 13.20 52.19
N GLY A 833 -18.06 12.81 50.93
CA GLY A 833 -18.32 11.45 50.46
C GLY A 833 -17.42 10.41 51.13
N ASN A 834 -16.15 10.75 51.40
CA ASN A 834 -15.23 9.89 52.14
C ASN A 834 -15.57 9.79 53.63
N TYR A 835 -16.08 10.86 54.24
CA TYR A 835 -16.55 10.85 55.63
C TYR A 835 -17.84 10.04 55.80
N MET A 836 -18.86 10.29 54.96
CA MET A 836 -20.17 9.62 55.05
C MET A 836 -20.14 8.13 54.67
N ASN A 837 -19.19 7.70 53.82
CA ASN A 837 -19.05 6.31 53.37
C ASN A 837 -17.92 5.54 54.08
N LYS A 838 -17.41 6.02 55.22
CA LYS A 838 -16.23 5.48 55.91
C LYS A 838 -16.29 3.95 56.05
N GLY A 839 -15.33 3.26 55.42
CA GLY A 839 -15.35 1.82 55.18
C GLY A 839 -15.15 1.48 53.70
N ALA A 840 -15.58 0.29 53.26
CA ALA A 840 -15.31 -0.22 51.91
C ALA A 840 -15.87 0.64 50.75
N ARG A 841 -16.91 1.45 51.00
CA ARG A 841 -17.48 2.39 50.00
C ARG A 841 -16.83 3.78 50.03
N GLY A 842 -16.02 4.08 51.04
CA GLY A 842 -15.25 5.31 51.19
C GLY A 842 -13.83 5.16 50.61
N ASN A 843 -12.88 5.89 51.20
CA ASN A 843 -11.47 5.91 50.81
C ASN A 843 -11.26 6.07 49.30
N ALA A 844 -12.08 6.90 48.65
CA ALA A 844 -12.00 7.24 47.24
C ALA A 844 -10.89 8.27 47.00
N TRP A 845 -10.12 8.09 45.93
CA TRP A 845 -9.21 9.12 45.41
C TRP A 845 -9.92 10.14 44.51
N GLY A 846 -11.15 9.86 44.10
CA GLY A 846 -11.97 10.68 43.22
C GLY A 846 -13.28 9.96 42.88
N PHE A 847 -14.19 10.61 42.16
CA PHE A 847 -15.45 10.02 41.74
C PHE A 847 -15.84 10.42 40.31
N ARG A 848 -16.70 9.63 39.65
CA ARG A 848 -17.27 10.00 38.34
C ARG A 848 -18.27 11.15 38.52
N LEU A 849 -18.20 12.19 37.68
CA LEU A 849 -19.02 13.40 37.78
C LEU A 849 -20.54 13.14 37.85
N SER A 850 -21.04 12.06 37.25
CA SER A 850 -22.44 11.62 37.37
C SER A 850 -22.89 11.31 38.82
N SER A 851 -21.97 11.22 39.77
CA SER A 851 -22.27 11.13 41.22
C SER A 851 -22.82 12.45 41.78
N LEU A 852 -22.55 13.60 41.16
CA LEU A 852 -23.08 14.90 41.59
C LEU A 852 -24.61 14.92 41.52
N ASN A 853 -25.18 14.28 40.50
CA ASN A 853 -26.63 14.14 40.31
C ASN A 853 -27.31 13.33 41.42
N ARG A 854 -26.55 12.70 42.34
CA ARG A 854 -27.06 11.92 43.49
C ARG A 854 -26.97 12.66 44.83
N LEU A 855 -26.49 13.90 44.83
CA LEU A 855 -26.48 14.76 46.02
C LEU A 855 -27.90 15.18 46.45
N THR A 856 -28.88 15.11 45.55
CA THR A 856 -30.32 15.25 45.80
C THR A 856 -30.92 14.05 46.53
N ASP A 857 -30.39 12.85 46.28
CA ASP A 857 -30.98 11.59 46.74
C ASP A 857 -30.68 11.34 48.22
N THR A 858 -29.54 11.87 48.67
CA THR A 858 -29.05 11.77 50.04
C THR A 858 -29.79 12.78 50.92
N LYS A 859 -31.00 12.43 51.35
CA LYS A 859 -31.90 13.27 52.17
C LYS A 859 -31.51 13.24 53.65
N SER A 860 -31.57 14.40 54.30
CA SER A 860 -31.41 14.52 55.75
C SER A 860 -32.36 13.59 56.50
N SER A 861 -31.93 13.11 57.68
CA SER A 861 -32.79 12.36 58.60
C SER A 861 -33.57 13.27 59.54
N SER A 862 -33.04 14.46 59.80
CA SER A 862 -33.49 15.34 60.89
C SER A 862 -34.33 16.52 60.40
N VAL A 863 -34.22 16.88 59.10
CA VAL A 863 -35.04 17.94 58.49
C VAL A 863 -35.65 17.47 57.16
N ARG A 864 -36.98 17.44 57.08
CA ARG A 864 -37.70 17.03 55.86
C ARG A 864 -37.48 18.05 54.75
N GLY A 865 -37.04 17.58 53.57
CA GLY A 865 -36.78 18.41 52.38
C GLY A 865 -35.30 18.74 52.15
N ILE A 866 -34.48 18.81 53.22
CA ILE A 866 -33.04 19.08 53.09
C ILE A 866 -32.32 17.83 52.50
N THR A 867 -31.40 18.09 51.58
CA THR A 867 -30.53 17.08 50.94
C THR A 867 -29.07 17.42 51.15
N LEU A 868 -28.17 16.48 50.84
CA LEU A 868 -26.73 16.73 50.85
C LEU A 868 -26.34 17.88 49.90
N LEU A 869 -27.04 18.05 48.77
CA LEU A 869 -26.88 19.23 47.90
C LEU A 869 -27.22 20.54 48.61
N HIS A 870 -28.35 20.62 49.33
CA HIS A 870 -28.72 21.81 50.10
C HIS A 870 -27.68 22.15 51.18
N TYR A 871 -27.15 21.13 51.87
CA TYR A 871 -26.08 21.32 52.86
C TYR A 871 -24.76 21.81 52.23
N ILE A 872 -24.41 21.30 51.04
CA ILE A 872 -23.24 21.76 50.28
C ILE A 872 -23.39 23.21 49.82
N VAL A 873 -24.57 23.62 49.38
CA VAL A 873 -24.86 25.03 49.03
C VAL A 873 -24.76 25.93 50.25
N ASP A 874 -25.46 25.59 51.35
CA ASP A 874 -25.44 26.35 52.61
C ASP A 874 -24.01 26.52 53.18
N MET A 875 -23.17 25.47 53.09
CA MET A 875 -21.78 25.53 53.49
C MET A 875 -20.89 26.31 52.50
N ALA A 876 -21.17 26.26 51.20
CA ALA A 876 -20.48 27.09 50.21
C ALA A 876 -20.76 28.58 50.42
N ASP A 877 -22.02 28.96 50.66
CA ASP A 877 -22.42 30.34 51.01
C ASP A 877 -21.77 30.80 52.33
N LYS A 878 -21.85 29.99 53.40
CA LYS A 878 -21.37 30.39 54.74
C LYS A 878 -19.86 30.37 54.92
N LYS A 879 -19.11 29.49 54.23
CA LYS A 879 -17.66 29.31 54.43
C LYS A 879 -16.80 29.53 53.19
N VAL A 880 -17.39 29.67 51.99
CA VAL A 880 -16.63 29.84 50.74
C VAL A 880 -17.19 30.99 49.88
N VAL A 881 -17.23 32.18 50.49
CA VAL A 881 -17.68 33.49 49.96
C VAL A 881 -17.28 33.76 48.49
N TYR A 882 -16.17 33.19 48.03
CA TYR A 882 -15.65 33.39 46.68
C TYR A 882 -16.33 32.58 45.54
N ILE A 883 -17.28 31.69 45.82
CA ILE A 883 -17.91 30.83 44.78
C ILE A 883 -19.13 31.48 44.12
N ILE A 884 -20.05 32.09 44.89
CA ILE A 884 -21.41 32.41 44.39
C ILE A 884 -21.57 33.88 43.95
N TYR A 885 -21.02 34.85 44.69
CA TYR A 885 -21.22 36.28 44.38
C TYR A 885 -20.26 36.83 43.29
N LYS A 886 -20.60 36.63 42.01
CA LYS A 886 -20.32 37.58 40.91
C LYS A 886 -21.06 37.21 39.60
N HIS A 887 -22.37 37.47 39.53
CA HIS A 887 -23.12 37.31 38.27
C HIS A 887 -24.33 38.26 38.09
N TYR A 888 -24.23 39.47 38.66
CA TYR A 888 -24.91 40.67 38.23
C TYR A 888 -23.88 41.81 38.29
N MET A 889 -23.93 42.78 37.36
CA MET A 889 -22.85 43.73 36.99
C MET A 889 -21.79 43.17 36.02
N ILE A 890 -22.22 42.82 34.81
CA ILE A 890 -22.00 43.58 33.56
C ILE A 890 -23.28 43.43 32.72
#